data_AF-A0AAE0TI65-F1
#
_entry.id   AF-A0AAE0TI65-F1
#
_cell.length_a   1.000
_cell.length_b   1.000
_cell.length_c   1.000
_cell.angle_alpha   90.00
_cell.angle_beta   90.00
_cell.angle_gamma   90.00
#
_symmetry.space_group_name_H-M   'P 1'
#
loop_
_entity.id
_entity.type
_entity.pdbx_description
1 polymer ?
#
loop_
_entity_poly.entity_id
_entity_poly.type
_entity_poly.pdbx_seq_one_letter_code
_entity_poly.pdbx_strand_id
1 'polypeptide(L)'
;MASVSNGVLKSFPSLFRQFVLARSLIKRQETRFLPTVYQAFHSKSGLRKESKNWVLSRPKSDTVKSVRTKETWKNKKAELVIFDKDGTLICFHSMWKPWIRRLAKKLESKTGLMLEDKINSLLGYSSDSEKFLPGLLAESTKSIIIRELISFLKQEAGYNEERANEILSECWEEGNTNSSKTLKSITDLEILFKILKANGIKIALSTSDSREGTTNALKVLNLEHYVDCIMCGDDPNIEPKPSPFSALKICEKLGVDPSNAVMVGDTKADIGMGKAAKLGWNIGVLSGVGNSNDLLPDADHVIQSVTDLLPLILPERDWVQYYKYLPEERFLIEPFDVRTESAQSTTKNSAKKLPTQLAIFDLHGTLLCTHSRFSDWMDHLCKRLEEVTGLQIRDKMFKELGFCLQKRELQNGILADGSPSKVKGALVKILRKEGINYEEAVIIVNQIWTQLDARTEKITKALDSDIINMFKTLKKAGVKIAICTGEVRQLAVKDLKTLGVLNYIDIMVCCDDPLFEAKPSPHNIHLICEELSVSPSQVVVVGDSLDDLKMASNAMVKKKIAVLTGVGKKGELDTYADHIVNNVREAVTYILDDGEDCGGNKPLLDDGGSGEQRKMGVRHYSTYARPLPFKISMRYFCTSSKSAHVTKNIPNYDYVIVGAGSAGCVLANRLSSNPDNKVLLLEAGPKDYTWKIHMPAALMYNLCDEKYNWYYHTEPEQGMNNRVMYWPRGRVWGGSSSLNAMVYIRGHAYDYDRWEKEGAIGWSYADCLPYFRKAQTHELGPNDYRGGDGPLHVSRGKSNNPLFKAFIEAGIQTGYPFTDDMNGYQQEGVGWMDMTIHKGRRWSASVSYLWPALKRNNLKAETGALVTRLLADKTKVIGLEYQQKGITKQVYTKREVILSGGAINTPQILMLSGIGNADELKKLEIPVVLNLKGVGENLQDHLEVYIQQKCTQPITLYSAQWKFPHNMIRIGLEWFLRQTGDGATAHLEAGGFIRSCPGIEHPNIQFHFLPSVVKDHGRKIGECHAYQVHVGPMRPTSKGYLKLKSRNPRDHPKIVANYLTTENDIHEMRDSIKLSREIFAQKAFDPFRGEELAPGPNVKTDAEIENFNRTMADSAYHPSCTCKMGSINDPMAVVDPQTRVIGLEGLRVVDASIMPSMISGNLNGPVIMMAEKAADIILGNQPLPKSSAPVYRPKTLNKQR
;
A
#
# COMPACT_ATOMS: atom_id res chain seq x y z
N MET A 1 3.78 -15.38 58.84
CA MET A 1 5.05 -15.68 59.55
C MET A 1 6.00 -16.32 58.56
N ALA A 2 7.29 -16.00 58.64
CA ALA A 2 8.33 -16.98 58.36
C ALA A 2 8.85 -17.46 59.72
N SER A 3 9.03 -18.78 59.87
CA SER A 3 9.78 -19.50 60.93
C SER A 3 9.90 -18.86 62.35
N VAL A 4 9.36 -19.55 63.35
CA VAL A 4 9.96 -19.59 64.70
C VAL A 4 9.95 -21.05 65.19
N SER A 5 11.08 -21.53 65.69
CA SER A 5 11.23 -22.82 66.38
C SER A 5 10.95 -22.67 67.88
N ASN A 6 10.39 -23.71 68.52
CA ASN A 6 9.92 -23.63 69.90
C ASN A 6 11.03 -23.38 70.94
N GLY A 7 10.83 -22.42 71.87
CA GLY A 7 11.68 -22.31 73.07
C GLY A 7 11.60 -21.01 73.90
N VAL A 8 10.81 -21.03 74.99
CA VAL A 8 11.01 -20.29 76.27
C VAL A 8 11.07 -18.74 76.30
N LEU A 9 9.90 -18.12 76.54
CA LEU A 9 9.58 -17.16 77.62
C LEU A 9 10.68 -16.29 78.31
N LYS A 10 10.54 -14.95 78.25
CA LYS A 10 10.03 -14.09 79.38
C LYS A 10 9.94 -12.55 79.10
N SER A 11 8.82 -11.95 79.55
CA SER A 11 8.57 -10.56 80.03
C SER A 11 9.05 -9.28 79.28
N PHE A 12 8.09 -8.53 78.70
CA PHE A 12 7.66 -7.13 78.94
C PHE A 12 8.62 -6.09 79.59
N PRO A 13 8.48 -4.76 79.32
CA PRO A 13 7.29 -4.03 78.81
C PRO A 13 7.58 -3.21 77.50
N SER A 14 6.97 -2.08 77.07
CA SER A 14 5.96 -1.12 77.61
C SER A 14 5.27 -0.24 76.53
N LEU A 15 4.17 0.42 76.90
CA LEU A 15 3.63 1.71 76.39
C LEU A 15 3.11 1.85 74.94
N PHE A 16 1.88 1.35 74.77
CA PHE A 16 0.88 1.80 73.80
C PHE A 16 -0.04 2.83 74.50
N ARG A 17 -0.24 4.06 73.98
CA ARG A 17 -1.39 4.96 74.34
C ARG A 17 -1.49 6.21 73.46
N GLN A 18 -2.70 6.78 73.41
CA GLN A 18 -3.18 7.89 72.56
C GLN A 18 -3.30 7.52 71.05
N PHE A 19 -4.46 7.63 70.40
CA PHE A 19 -5.82 7.88 70.93
C PHE A 19 -6.89 7.18 70.07
N VAL A 20 -8.00 6.79 70.68
CA VAL A 20 -9.23 6.29 70.02
C VAL A 20 -10.43 6.93 70.71
N LEU A 21 -11.30 7.60 69.93
CA LEU A 21 -12.69 8.06 70.18
C LEU A 21 -13.01 9.14 69.12
N ALA A 22 -14.23 9.35 68.60
CA ALA A 22 -15.53 8.72 68.88
C ALA A 22 -16.35 8.53 67.58
N ARG A 23 -17.58 7.99 67.70
CA ARG A 23 -18.52 7.71 66.58
C ARG A 23 -19.68 8.73 66.53
N SER A 24 -20.21 8.89 65.30
CA SER A 24 -21.64 9.04 64.94
C SER A 24 -22.51 10.20 65.49
N LEU A 25 -23.07 10.98 64.54
CA LEU A 25 -24.45 11.52 64.38
C LEU A 25 -24.37 12.42 63.11
N ILE A 26 -25.32 12.55 62.17
CA ILE A 26 -26.80 12.60 62.18
C ILE A 26 -27.41 11.72 61.04
N LYS A 27 -28.75 11.62 60.93
CA LYS A 27 -29.52 10.73 60.03
C LYS A 27 -30.84 11.40 59.57
N ARG A 28 -31.37 11.03 58.37
CA ARG A 28 -32.62 11.54 57.71
C ARG A 28 -32.48 12.95 57.09
N GLN A 29 -33.31 13.42 56.14
CA GLN A 29 -34.55 12.94 55.48
C GLN A 29 -34.29 12.64 53.97
N GLU A 30 -35.11 12.00 53.11
CA GLU A 30 -36.58 12.05 52.82
C GLU A 30 -37.06 13.44 52.32
N THR A 31 -37.88 13.62 51.26
CA THR A 31 -38.76 12.69 50.50
C THR A 31 -39.11 13.22 49.08
N ARG A 32 -39.53 12.31 48.17
CA ARG A 32 -40.50 12.44 47.03
C ARG A 32 -40.59 13.73 46.17
N PHE A 33 -40.65 13.57 44.83
CA PHE A 33 -41.87 13.81 44.04
C PHE A 33 -41.83 13.16 42.63
N LEU A 34 -43.03 12.88 42.09
CA LEU A 34 -43.43 12.28 40.78
C LEU A 34 -44.96 12.56 40.65
N PRO A 35 -45.68 12.32 39.51
CA PRO A 35 -45.28 11.78 38.19
C PRO A 35 -45.90 12.54 36.95
N THR A 36 -45.84 11.90 35.76
CA THR A 36 -46.78 12.05 34.61
C THR A 36 -46.56 13.27 33.67
N VAL A 37 -47.10 13.30 32.44
CA VAL A 37 -48.54 13.60 32.20
C VAL A 37 -49.28 12.83 31.07
N TYR A 38 -48.63 12.38 29.98
CA TYR A 38 -49.37 11.93 28.75
C TYR A 38 -48.93 10.58 28.13
N GLN A 39 -49.70 10.14 27.12
CA GLN A 39 -49.71 8.84 26.43
C GLN A 39 -50.41 9.01 25.06
N ALA A 40 -50.41 7.99 24.17
CA ALA A 40 -51.07 7.96 22.84
C ALA A 40 -50.40 8.88 21.76
N PHE A 41 -50.50 8.66 20.45
CA PHE A 41 -51.57 8.04 19.62
C PHE A 41 -51.19 6.74 18.89
N HIS A 42 -52.17 5.85 18.69
CA HIS A 42 -52.07 4.71 17.78
C HIS A 42 -53.45 4.22 17.29
N SER A 43 -53.91 4.68 16.11
CA SER A 43 -55.12 4.18 15.42
C SER A 43 -55.10 4.59 13.93
N LYS A 44 -54.87 3.67 12.99
CA LYS A 44 -55.85 2.76 12.34
C LYS A 44 -56.68 3.39 11.20
N SER A 45 -56.20 3.24 9.95
CA SER A 45 -57.00 2.76 8.81
C SER A 45 -56.08 2.35 7.63
N GLY A 46 -56.45 1.40 6.74
CA GLY A 46 -57.53 0.43 6.91
C GLY A 46 -58.28 -0.08 5.68
N LEU A 47 -57.68 -0.19 4.48
CA LEU A 47 -58.36 -0.80 3.31
C LEU A 47 -57.54 -1.94 2.66
N ARG A 48 -58.20 -2.77 1.84
CA ARG A 48 -57.86 -4.21 1.71
C ARG A 48 -58.25 -4.81 0.34
N LYS A 49 -57.37 -5.66 -0.22
CA LYS A 49 -57.59 -6.59 -1.38
C LYS A 49 -57.87 -5.89 -2.75
N GLU A 50 -57.88 -6.52 -3.93
CA GLU A 50 -57.76 -7.92 -4.43
C GLU A 50 -56.70 -7.95 -5.57
N SER A 51 -55.69 -8.83 -5.67
CA SER A 51 -55.62 -10.30 -5.82
C SER A 51 -56.03 -10.89 -7.18
N LYS A 52 -55.03 -11.38 -7.96
CA LYS A 52 -55.07 -12.66 -8.72
C LYS A 52 -53.67 -13.06 -9.24
N ASN A 53 -53.51 -14.34 -9.58
CA ASN A 53 -52.22 -15.04 -9.72
C ASN A 53 -51.72 -15.14 -11.17
N TRP A 54 -50.40 -15.28 -11.33
CA TRP A 54 -49.76 -16.28 -12.24
C TRP A 54 -48.51 -16.85 -11.56
N VAL A 55 -48.01 -18.00 -12.03
CA VAL A 55 -47.15 -18.92 -11.25
C VAL A 55 -45.95 -19.44 -12.07
N LEU A 56 -44.82 -19.66 -11.38
CA LEU A 56 -43.60 -20.38 -11.81
C LEU A 56 -42.81 -19.86 -13.03
N SER A 57 -41.68 -19.21 -12.74
CA SER A 57 -40.37 -19.70 -13.21
C SER A 57 -39.22 -19.05 -12.40
N ARG A 58 -38.13 -19.80 -12.19
CA ARG A 58 -36.82 -19.23 -11.79
C ARG A 58 -36.00 -19.00 -13.06
N PRO A 59 -35.29 -17.88 -13.15
CA PRO A 59 -33.91 -17.98 -13.62
C PRO A 59 -32.92 -17.19 -12.73
N LYS A 60 -31.84 -17.89 -12.37
CA LYS A 60 -30.48 -17.41 -12.05
C LYS A 60 -30.26 -16.32 -10.98
N SER A 61 -29.22 -16.56 -10.19
CA SER A 61 -28.55 -15.60 -9.32
C SER A 61 -27.50 -14.80 -10.10
N ASP A 62 -27.42 -13.48 -9.88
CA ASP A 62 -26.27 -12.67 -10.29
C ASP A 62 -25.85 -11.68 -9.18
N THR A 63 -25.01 -12.22 -8.28
CA THR A 63 -24.01 -11.53 -7.44
C THR A 63 -24.46 -10.39 -6.50
N VAL A 64 -23.48 -9.84 -5.79
CA VAL A 64 -23.36 -8.39 -5.55
C VAL A 64 -24.03 -7.62 -6.70
N LYS A 65 -24.92 -6.66 -6.41
CA LYS A 65 -25.27 -5.64 -7.43
C LYS A 65 -23.95 -4.97 -7.78
N SER A 66 -23.46 -5.27 -8.98
CA SER A 66 -22.17 -4.84 -9.52
C SER A 66 -22.18 -3.32 -9.76
N VAL A 67 -21.46 -2.83 -10.79
CA VAL A 67 -22.10 -1.78 -11.60
C VAL A 67 -23.45 -2.37 -11.99
N ARG A 68 -24.58 -1.88 -11.42
CA ARG A 68 -25.91 -2.35 -11.82
C ARG A 68 -26.21 -1.72 -13.17
N THR A 69 -25.55 -2.23 -14.20
CA THR A 69 -25.90 -1.99 -15.57
C THR A 69 -27.35 -2.42 -15.73
N LYS A 70 -28.26 -1.43 -15.70
CA LYS A 70 -29.06 -1.14 -16.89
C LYS A 70 -28.19 -1.51 -18.09
N GLU A 71 -28.41 -2.69 -18.67
CA GLU A 71 -27.47 -3.26 -19.67
C GLU A 71 -27.29 -2.34 -20.88
N THR A 72 -28.29 -1.46 -21.09
CA THR A 72 -28.32 -0.33 -22.01
C THR A 72 -27.14 0.66 -21.92
N TRP A 73 -26.36 0.68 -20.84
CA TRP A 73 -25.26 1.65 -20.64
C TRP A 73 -23.84 1.10 -20.75
N LYS A 74 -23.63 -0.22 -20.78
CA LYS A 74 -22.27 -0.79 -20.89
C LYS A 74 -21.59 -0.51 -22.25
N ASN A 75 -22.40 -0.12 -23.25
CA ASN A 75 -21.99 0.25 -24.60
C ASN A 75 -22.53 1.63 -25.04
N LYS A 76 -23.14 2.43 -24.15
CA LYS A 76 -23.70 3.76 -24.50
C LYS A 76 -22.93 4.86 -23.78
N LYS A 77 -22.68 5.96 -24.49
CA LYS A 77 -21.90 7.11 -24.06
C LYS A 77 -22.82 8.20 -23.51
N ALA A 78 -22.40 8.92 -22.47
CA ALA A 78 -23.19 10.04 -21.96
C ALA A 78 -23.30 11.13 -23.03
N GLU A 79 -24.51 11.66 -23.24
CA GLU A 79 -24.74 12.75 -24.19
C GLU A 79 -24.79 14.11 -23.47
N LEU A 80 -25.02 14.09 -22.15
CA LEU A 80 -25.09 15.24 -21.26
C LEU A 80 -24.61 14.86 -19.85
N VAL A 81 -23.83 15.73 -19.22
CA VAL A 81 -23.62 15.73 -17.76
C VAL A 81 -24.16 17.02 -17.17
N ILE A 82 -24.99 16.90 -16.14
CA ILE A 82 -25.52 18.01 -15.34
C ILE A 82 -24.79 18.00 -14.01
N PHE A 83 -24.10 19.09 -13.69
CA PHE A 83 -23.39 19.29 -12.43
C PHE A 83 -24.17 20.23 -11.49
N ASP A 84 -24.08 20.01 -10.18
CA ASP A 84 -24.18 21.12 -9.23
C ASP A 84 -22.89 21.96 -9.20
N LYS A 85 -22.96 23.18 -8.65
CA LYS A 85 -21.83 24.10 -8.51
C LYS A 85 -21.02 23.88 -7.21
N ASP A 86 -21.64 23.82 -6.04
CA ASP A 86 -20.96 24.01 -4.75
C ASP A 86 -20.86 22.73 -3.94
N GLY A 87 -19.63 22.28 -3.71
CA GLY A 87 -19.30 20.96 -3.19
C GLY A 87 -19.00 19.95 -4.31
N THR A 88 -19.49 20.23 -5.52
CA THR A 88 -19.27 19.42 -6.73
C THR A 88 -18.21 20.00 -7.68
N LEU A 89 -18.23 21.31 -7.95
CA LEU A 89 -17.17 22.00 -8.73
C LEU A 89 -16.31 22.90 -7.83
N ILE A 90 -16.96 23.68 -6.95
CA ILE A 90 -16.34 24.71 -6.12
C ILE A 90 -16.34 24.26 -4.66
N CYS A 91 -15.25 24.50 -3.92
CA CYS A 91 -15.14 24.12 -2.53
C CYS A 91 -16.15 24.90 -1.65
N PHE A 92 -17.31 24.30 -1.36
CA PHE A 92 -18.42 24.86 -0.56
C PHE A 92 -17.94 25.63 0.68
N HIS A 93 -17.07 24.97 1.46
CA HIS A 93 -16.45 25.51 2.68
C HIS A 93 -15.67 26.81 2.50
N SER A 94 -15.07 27.05 1.33
CA SER A 94 -14.27 28.25 1.05
C SER A 94 -15.14 29.44 0.61
N MET A 95 -16.27 29.18 -0.06
CA MET A 95 -17.22 30.21 -0.48
C MET A 95 -18.12 30.67 0.67
N TRP A 96 -18.73 29.72 1.39
CA TRP A 96 -19.85 30.01 2.30
C TRP A 96 -19.42 30.37 3.72
N LYS A 97 -18.29 29.86 4.22
CA LYS A 97 -17.78 30.16 5.58
C LYS A 97 -17.43 31.65 5.80
N PRO A 98 -16.82 32.37 4.84
CA PRO A 98 -16.65 33.81 4.95
C PRO A 98 -17.96 34.59 4.85
N TRP A 99 -18.98 34.07 4.15
CA TRP A 99 -20.28 34.73 3.96
C TRP A 99 -21.14 34.63 5.22
N ILE A 100 -21.32 33.44 5.78
CA ILE A 100 -22.15 33.26 6.99
C ILE A 100 -21.62 34.07 8.18
N ARG A 101 -20.28 34.12 8.37
CA ARG A 101 -19.61 34.95 9.38
C ARG A 101 -19.79 36.46 9.19
N ARG A 102 -20.12 36.94 7.98
CA ARG A 102 -20.52 38.34 7.75
C ARG A 102 -22.01 38.56 7.98
N LEU A 103 -22.85 37.65 7.49
CA LEU A 103 -24.31 37.71 7.68
C LEU A 103 -24.67 37.70 9.17
N ALA A 104 -24.10 36.77 9.95
CA ALA A 104 -24.27 36.69 11.40
C ALA A 104 -23.91 38.03 12.06
N LYS A 105 -22.67 38.50 11.88
CA LYS A 105 -22.18 39.74 12.52
C LYS A 105 -22.95 41.00 12.11
N LYS A 106 -23.43 41.06 10.87
CA LYS A 106 -24.34 42.13 10.44
C LYS A 106 -25.67 42.06 11.19
N LEU A 107 -26.31 40.89 11.25
CA LEU A 107 -27.58 40.69 11.96
C LEU A 107 -27.42 40.99 13.46
N GLU A 108 -26.35 40.54 14.11
CA GLU A 108 -26.04 40.90 15.50
C GLU A 108 -25.88 42.42 15.65
N SER A 109 -25.13 43.09 14.77
CA SER A 109 -24.92 44.54 14.83
C SER A 109 -26.18 45.38 14.59
N LYS A 110 -27.15 44.85 13.84
CA LYS A 110 -28.43 45.51 13.49
C LYS A 110 -29.56 45.20 14.47
N THR A 111 -29.49 44.08 15.17
CA THR A 111 -30.51 43.65 16.16
C THR A 111 -30.10 43.93 17.61
N GLY A 112 -28.80 44.01 17.90
CA GLY A 112 -28.26 44.12 19.26
C GLY A 112 -28.26 42.80 20.04
N LEU A 113 -28.54 41.66 19.37
CA LEU A 113 -28.65 40.34 19.98
C LEU A 113 -27.47 39.44 19.60
N MET A 114 -27.11 38.52 20.48
CA MET A 114 -26.16 37.44 20.18
C MET A 114 -26.89 36.32 19.41
N LEU A 115 -26.53 36.13 18.15
CA LEU A 115 -27.23 35.25 17.21
C LEU A 115 -26.30 34.35 16.39
N GLU A 116 -24.97 34.56 16.39
CA GLU A 116 -24.01 33.85 15.51
C GLU A 116 -24.17 32.32 15.57
N ASP A 117 -24.16 31.69 16.75
CA ASP A 117 -24.29 30.22 16.86
C ASP A 117 -25.68 29.69 16.44
N LYS A 118 -26.74 30.48 16.64
CA LYS A 118 -28.10 30.09 16.21
C LYS A 118 -28.25 30.17 14.69
N ILE A 119 -27.72 31.23 14.08
CA ILE A 119 -27.67 31.42 12.62
C ILE A 119 -26.79 30.35 11.98
N ASN A 120 -25.65 30.04 12.59
CA ASN A 120 -24.76 28.94 12.18
C ASN A 120 -25.53 27.60 12.20
N SER A 121 -26.20 27.26 13.31
CA SER A 121 -26.98 26.03 13.41
C SER A 121 -28.15 25.96 12.41
N LEU A 122 -28.85 27.07 12.15
CA LEU A 122 -29.96 27.13 11.19
C LEU A 122 -29.49 26.89 9.75
N LEU A 123 -28.33 27.42 9.40
CA LEU A 123 -27.73 27.31 8.06
C LEU A 123 -26.85 26.06 7.88
N GLY A 124 -26.72 25.20 8.90
CA GLY A 124 -25.95 23.95 8.83
C GLY A 124 -24.44 24.11 9.02
N TYR A 125 -23.96 25.23 9.58
CA TYR A 125 -22.56 25.44 9.92
C TYR A 125 -22.25 25.07 11.37
N SER A 126 -21.21 24.28 11.58
CA SER A 126 -20.69 23.91 12.90
C SER A 126 -19.55 24.86 13.30
N SER A 127 -19.78 25.68 14.33
CA SER A 127 -18.75 26.54 14.94
C SER A 127 -17.53 25.73 15.39
N ASP A 128 -17.75 24.62 16.10
CA ASP A 128 -16.69 23.80 16.73
C ASP A 128 -15.80 23.05 15.73
N SER A 129 -16.39 22.50 14.67
CA SER A 129 -15.65 21.71 13.66
C SER A 129 -15.20 22.53 12.44
N GLU A 130 -15.63 23.80 12.38
CA GLU A 130 -15.44 24.72 11.25
C GLU A 130 -15.93 24.21 9.88
N LYS A 131 -16.91 23.29 9.88
CA LYS A 131 -17.47 22.62 8.70
C LYS A 131 -18.95 22.92 8.49
N PHE A 132 -19.40 22.78 7.24
CA PHE A 132 -20.81 22.65 6.91
C PHE A 132 -21.25 21.19 6.97
N LEU A 133 -22.49 20.98 7.38
CA LEU A 133 -23.23 19.72 7.34
C LEU A 133 -24.37 19.84 6.32
N PRO A 134 -24.94 18.74 5.82
CA PRO A 134 -26.19 18.77 5.06
C PRO A 134 -27.27 19.54 5.83
N GLY A 135 -27.89 20.53 5.19
CA GLY A 135 -28.74 21.50 5.87
C GLY A 135 -29.15 22.67 4.97
N LEU A 136 -29.78 23.69 5.56
CA LEU A 136 -30.55 24.71 4.84
C LEU A 136 -29.72 25.45 3.76
N LEU A 137 -28.48 25.84 4.05
CA LEU A 137 -27.64 26.57 3.09
C LEU A 137 -27.16 25.71 1.92
N ALA A 138 -27.12 24.38 2.07
CA ALA A 138 -26.67 23.47 1.02
C ALA A 138 -27.82 22.97 0.13
N GLU A 139 -28.99 22.72 0.73
CA GLU A 139 -30.09 22.03 0.03
C GLU A 139 -31.25 22.96 -0.40
N SER A 140 -31.28 24.23 0.04
CA SER A 140 -32.39 25.17 -0.23
C SER A 140 -32.01 26.36 -1.12
N THR A 141 -33.01 27.02 -1.69
CA THR A 141 -32.83 28.25 -2.48
C THR A 141 -32.74 29.50 -1.61
N LYS A 142 -32.15 30.58 -2.15
CA LYS A 142 -32.12 31.92 -1.55
C LYS A 142 -33.48 32.37 -0.98
N SER A 143 -34.59 32.11 -1.69
CA SER A 143 -35.94 32.49 -1.25
C SER A 143 -36.46 31.69 -0.05
N ILE A 144 -36.05 30.42 0.11
CA ILE A 144 -36.35 29.61 1.30
C ILE A 144 -35.46 30.05 2.46
N ILE A 145 -34.16 30.24 2.23
CA ILE A 145 -33.20 30.69 3.25
C ILE A 145 -33.62 32.05 3.84
N ILE A 146 -34.03 33.00 2.99
CA ILE A 146 -34.57 34.30 3.41
C ILE A 146 -35.84 34.14 4.26
N ARG A 147 -36.77 33.26 3.86
CA ARG A 147 -38.01 33.00 4.62
C ARG A 147 -37.74 32.44 6.01
N GLU A 148 -36.84 31.46 6.13
CA GLU A 148 -36.50 30.88 7.42
C GLU A 148 -35.71 31.85 8.31
N LEU A 149 -34.85 32.72 7.73
CA LEU A 149 -34.20 33.79 8.48
C LEU A 149 -35.20 34.86 8.96
N ILE A 150 -36.24 35.19 8.19
CA ILE A 150 -37.34 36.06 8.64
C ILE A 150 -38.15 35.37 9.74
N SER A 151 -38.46 34.08 9.59
CA SER A 151 -39.14 33.26 10.61
C SER A 151 -38.35 33.24 11.93
N PHE A 152 -37.03 33.02 11.83
CA PHE A 152 -36.09 33.06 12.94
C PHE A 152 -36.07 34.44 13.62
N LEU A 153 -35.93 35.54 12.87
CA LEU A 153 -35.95 36.91 13.42
C LEU A 153 -37.29 37.26 14.10
N LYS A 154 -38.42 36.76 13.59
CA LYS A 154 -39.74 36.92 14.23
C LYS A 154 -39.83 36.15 15.56
N GLN A 155 -39.25 34.95 15.64
CA GLN A 155 -39.31 34.08 16.83
C GLN A 155 -38.30 34.47 17.92
N GLU A 156 -37.05 34.74 17.54
CA GLU A 156 -35.91 34.90 18.45
C GLU A 156 -35.61 36.36 18.81
N ALA A 157 -36.02 37.31 17.95
CA ALA A 157 -35.85 38.75 18.18
C ALA A 157 -37.18 39.52 18.29
N GLY A 158 -38.33 38.84 18.15
CA GLY A 158 -39.66 39.41 18.37
C GLY A 158 -40.11 40.47 17.35
N TYR A 159 -39.41 40.63 16.22
CA TYR A 159 -39.78 41.61 15.20
C TYR A 159 -41.08 41.21 14.47
N ASN A 160 -41.82 42.21 13.99
CA ASN A 160 -42.87 41.98 13.01
C ASN A 160 -42.26 41.61 11.63
N GLU A 161 -43.09 41.10 10.72
CA GLU A 161 -42.60 40.58 9.44
C GLU A 161 -41.99 41.66 8.54
N GLU A 162 -42.55 42.87 8.57
CA GLU A 162 -42.05 44.04 7.84
C GLU A 162 -40.63 44.44 8.30
N ARG A 163 -40.43 44.60 9.61
CA ARG A 163 -39.12 44.94 10.19
C ARG A 163 -38.10 43.81 10.07
N ALA A 164 -38.53 42.54 10.11
CA ALA A 164 -37.66 41.40 9.87
C ALA A 164 -37.17 41.33 8.41
N ASN A 165 -38.05 41.63 7.44
CA ASN A 165 -37.65 41.78 6.02
C ASN A 165 -36.67 42.95 5.85
N GLU A 166 -36.96 44.11 6.43
CA GLU A 166 -36.11 45.31 6.37
C GLU A 166 -34.70 45.02 6.89
N ILE A 167 -34.57 44.53 8.13
CA ILE A 167 -33.28 44.19 8.76
C ILE A 167 -32.51 43.16 7.92
N LEU A 168 -33.17 42.11 7.43
CA LEU A 168 -32.50 41.10 6.62
C LEU A 168 -32.05 41.66 5.27
N SER A 169 -32.83 42.56 4.65
CA SER A 169 -32.47 43.20 3.38
C SER A 169 -31.25 44.12 3.49
N GLU A 170 -31.08 44.83 4.61
CA GLU A 170 -29.87 45.61 4.91
C GLU A 170 -28.64 44.72 5.19
N CYS A 171 -28.87 43.54 5.77
CA CYS A 171 -27.80 42.62 6.15
C CYS A 171 -27.30 41.74 4.99
N TRP A 172 -28.20 41.37 4.07
CA TRP A 172 -27.92 40.41 3.00
C TRP A 172 -26.85 40.91 2.02
N GLU A 173 -25.91 40.02 1.68
CA GLU A 173 -24.97 40.17 0.58
C GLU A 173 -25.15 38.99 -0.36
N GLU A 174 -24.97 39.18 -1.67
CA GLU A 174 -24.67 38.05 -2.55
C GLU A 174 -23.38 37.33 -2.08
N GLY A 175 -23.25 36.04 -2.40
CA GLY A 175 -21.99 35.31 -2.20
C GLY A 175 -20.83 36.04 -2.89
N ASN A 176 -19.66 36.10 -2.27
CA ASN A 176 -18.53 36.88 -2.82
C ASN A 176 -17.83 36.12 -3.96
N THR A 177 -18.47 36.13 -5.13
CA THR A 177 -18.02 35.53 -6.40
C THR A 177 -17.04 36.40 -7.16
N ASN A 178 -16.82 37.64 -6.75
CA ASN A 178 -15.99 38.61 -7.47
C ASN A 178 -14.51 38.57 -7.05
N SER A 179 -14.07 37.51 -6.34
CA SER A 179 -12.69 37.34 -5.90
C SER A 179 -12.15 35.92 -6.12
N SER A 180 -11.06 35.83 -6.88
CA SER A 180 -10.26 34.62 -7.03
C SER A 180 -9.57 34.14 -5.73
N LYS A 181 -9.69 34.89 -4.63
CA LYS A 181 -9.19 34.51 -3.30
C LYS A 181 -10.20 33.72 -2.47
N THR A 182 -11.50 33.79 -2.80
CA THR A 182 -12.58 33.01 -2.15
C THR A 182 -13.06 31.84 -3.01
N LEU A 183 -13.07 32.00 -4.33
CA LEU A 183 -13.38 30.93 -5.27
C LEU A 183 -12.20 29.94 -5.38
N LYS A 184 -12.35 28.77 -4.75
CA LYS A 184 -11.44 27.63 -4.92
C LYS A 184 -12.13 26.50 -5.67
N SER A 185 -11.58 26.11 -6.81
CA SER A 185 -11.92 24.84 -7.46
C SER A 185 -11.60 23.67 -6.54
N ILE A 186 -12.36 22.58 -6.66
CA ILE A 186 -12.10 21.31 -5.96
C ILE A 186 -10.93 20.54 -6.61
N THR A 187 -10.71 20.74 -7.92
CA THR A 187 -9.73 19.98 -8.72
C THR A 187 -9.38 20.73 -10.03
N ASP A 188 -8.62 20.10 -10.92
CA ASP A 188 -8.50 20.55 -12.32
C ASP A 188 -9.78 20.23 -13.09
N LEU A 189 -10.69 21.20 -13.11
CA LEU A 189 -11.95 21.13 -13.85
C LEU A 189 -11.79 21.41 -15.35
N GLU A 190 -10.70 22.08 -15.75
CA GLU A 190 -10.49 22.41 -17.17
C GLU A 190 -10.15 21.14 -17.95
N ILE A 191 -9.27 20.29 -17.42
CA ILE A 191 -9.00 18.96 -17.99
C ILE A 191 -10.27 18.11 -18.04
N LEU A 192 -11.07 18.08 -16.96
CA LEU A 192 -12.34 17.35 -16.94
C LEU A 192 -13.29 17.83 -18.05
N PHE A 193 -13.51 19.15 -18.16
CA PHE A 193 -14.45 19.71 -19.14
C PHE A 193 -13.92 19.60 -20.57
N LYS A 194 -12.61 19.76 -20.81
CA LYS A 194 -11.94 19.44 -22.09
C LYS A 194 -12.24 18.01 -22.53
N ILE A 195 -12.08 17.02 -21.64
CA ILE A 195 -12.30 15.60 -21.95
C ILE A 195 -13.75 15.33 -22.33
N LEU A 196 -14.71 15.87 -21.58
CA LEU A 196 -16.14 15.71 -21.87
C LEU A 196 -16.50 16.30 -23.25
N LYS A 197 -16.08 17.54 -23.53
CA LYS A 197 -16.40 18.23 -24.79
C LYS A 197 -15.69 17.62 -26.00
N ALA A 198 -14.43 17.21 -25.87
CA ALA A 198 -13.72 16.45 -26.91
C ALA A 198 -14.36 15.09 -27.19
N ASN A 199 -15.10 14.54 -26.23
CA ASN A 199 -15.90 13.34 -26.38
C ASN A 199 -17.32 13.57 -26.94
N GLY A 200 -17.70 14.82 -27.24
CA GLY A 200 -19.04 15.19 -27.73
C GLY A 200 -20.12 15.23 -26.64
N ILE A 201 -19.73 15.20 -25.36
CA ILE A 201 -20.64 15.25 -24.22
C ILE A 201 -20.97 16.70 -23.90
N LYS A 202 -22.26 17.03 -23.81
CA LYS A 202 -22.72 18.36 -23.40
C LYS A 202 -22.55 18.54 -21.89
N ILE A 203 -22.28 19.75 -21.45
CA ILE A 203 -22.10 20.11 -20.03
C ILE A 203 -23.17 21.11 -19.64
N ALA A 204 -23.86 20.86 -18.53
CA ALA A 204 -24.80 21.81 -17.96
C ALA A 204 -24.60 21.97 -16.45
N LEU A 205 -25.02 23.12 -15.92
CA LEU A 205 -25.14 23.35 -14.47
C LEU A 205 -26.60 23.51 -14.08
N SER A 206 -26.96 22.96 -12.91
CA SER A 206 -28.25 23.21 -12.25
C SER A 206 -28.01 23.51 -10.77
N THR A 207 -28.15 24.77 -10.38
CA THR A 207 -27.77 25.29 -9.06
C THR A 207 -28.90 26.06 -8.38
N SER A 208 -28.87 26.14 -7.05
CA SER A 208 -29.78 26.95 -6.23
C SER A 208 -29.39 28.43 -6.15
N ASP A 209 -28.20 28.79 -6.66
CA ASP A 209 -27.62 30.13 -6.66
C ASP A 209 -28.21 31.08 -7.71
N SER A 210 -27.86 32.37 -7.58
CA SER A 210 -28.19 33.39 -8.59
C SER A 210 -27.44 33.21 -9.90
N ARG A 211 -28.05 33.66 -10.99
CA ARG A 211 -27.49 33.62 -12.35
C ARG A 211 -26.27 34.53 -12.49
N GLU A 212 -26.25 35.68 -11.83
CA GLU A 212 -25.08 36.56 -11.79
C GLU A 212 -23.90 35.88 -11.08
N GLY A 213 -24.11 35.39 -9.86
CA GLY A 213 -23.06 34.71 -9.08
C GLY A 213 -22.50 33.47 -9.78
N THR A 214 -23.38 32.66 -10.38
CA THR A 214 -22.99 31.47 -11.16
C THR A 214 -22.18 31.82 -12.40
N THR A 215 -22.58 32.87 -13.14
CA THR A 215 -21.84 33.32 -14.33
C THR A 215 -20.47 33.88 -13.96
N ASN A 216 -20.38 34.66 -12.88
CA ASN A 216 -19.11 35.21 -12.39
C ASN A 216 -18.17 34.11 -11.88
N ALA A 217 -18.70 33.08 -11.20
CA ALA A 217 -17.91 31.92 -10.78
C ALA A 217 -17.33 31.14 -11.97
N LEU A 218 -18.12 30.88 -13.02
CA LEU A 218 -17.64 30.20 -14.24
C LEU A 218 -16.58 31.01 -15.00
N LYS A 219 -16.67 32.35 -14.98
CA LYS A 219 -15.65 33.25 -15.55
C LYS A 219 -14.33 33.18 -14.77
N VAL A 220 -14.38 33.27 -13.45
CA VAL A 220 -13.19 33.20 -12.58
C VAL A 220 -12.49 31.83 -12.67
N LEU A 221 -13.25 30.77 -12.96
CA LEU A 221 -12.72 29.40 -13.11
C LEU A 221 -12.30 29.03 -14.55
N ASN A 222 -12.44 29.92 -15.54
CA ASN A 222 -12.20 29.63 -16.96
C ASN A 222 -13.06 28.45 -17.51
N LEU A 223 -14.32 28.36 -17.09
CA LEU A 223 -15.23 27.26 -17.48
C LEU A 223 -16.44 27.69 -18.32
N GLU A 224 -16.73 29.00 -18.43
CA GLU A 224 -17.93 29.52 -19.11
C GLU A 224 -18.09 28.99 -20.55
N HIS A 225 -16.99 28.94 -21.33
CA HIS A 225 -17.00 28.49 -22.73
C HIS A 225 -17.18 26.98 -22.93
N TYR A 226 -17.12 26.18 -21.86
CA TYR A 226 -17.41 24.74 -21.93
C TYR A 226 -18.87 24.39 -21.61
N VAL A 227 -19.65 25.29 -21.01
CA VAL A 227 -21.01 25.00 -20.52
C VAL A 227 -22.07 25.31 -21.57
N ASP A 228 -22.88 24.31 -21.93
CA ASP A 228 -23.94 24.43 -22.94
C ASP A 228 -25.27 24.94 -22.36
N CYS A 229 -25.53 24.75 -21.06
CA CYS A 229 -26.73 25.25 -20.41
C CYS A 229 -26.53 25.51 -18.90
N ILE A 230 -27.22 26.52 -18.37
CA ILE A 230 -27.22 26.83 -16.93
C ILE A 230 -28.66 27.08 -16.49
N MET A 231 -29.11 26.42 -15.43
CA MET A 231 -30.33 26.73 -14.68
C MET A 231 -29.97 27.19 -13.26
N CYS A 232 -30.57 28.28 -12.81
CA CYS A 232 -30.25 29.00 -11.57
C CYS A 232 -31.49 29.19 -10.70
N GLY A 233 -31.33 29.30 -9.38
CA GLY A 233 -32.44 29.41 -8.42
C GLY A 233 -33.25 30.71 -8.50
N ASP A 234 -32.83 31.66 -9.33
CA ASP A 234 -33.50 32.91 -9.67
C ASP A 234 -34.14 32.92 -11.08
N ASP A 235 -34.08 31.82 -11.85
CA ASP A 235 -34.73 31.73 -13.15
C ASP A 235 -36.27 31.74 -13.05
N PRO A 236 -36.98 32.40 -13.98
CA PRO A 236 -38.44 32.47 -13.94
C PRO A 236 -39.09 31.09 -14.13
N ASN A 237 -40.02 30.77 -13.23
CA ASN A 237 -40.75 29.50 -13.14
C ASN A 237 -39.88 28.26 -12.85
N ILE A 238 -38.74 28.41 -12.18
CA ILE A 238 -37.97 27.26 -11.68
C ILE A 238 -38.57 26.68 -10.39
N GLU A 239 -38.52 25.36 -10.25
CA GLU A 239 -38.83 24.66 -8.99
C GLU A 239 -37.54 24.30 -8.23
N PRO A 240 -37.53 24.37 -6.88
CA PRO A 240 -36.35 24.01 -6.09
C PRO A 240 -36.04 22.51 -6.17
N LYS A 241 -34.76 22.15 -6.04
CA LYS A 241 -34.33 20.75 -5.84
C LYS A 241 -35.04 20.16 -4.59
N PRO A 242 -35.45 18.88 -4.59
CA PRO A 242 -35.21 17.84 -5.59
C PRO A 242 -36.28 17.76 -6.70
N SER A 243 -36.95 18.85 -7.10
CA SER A 243 -37.84 18.83 -8.26
C SER A 243 -37.10 18.41 -9.53
N PRO A 244 -37.69 17.55 -10.39
CA PRO A 244 -37.09 17.17 -11.67
C PRO A 244 -37.07 18.30 -12.71
N PHE A 245 -37.79 19.40 -12.48
CA PHE A 245 -38.05 20.45 -13.46
C PHE A 245 -36.77 20.94 -14.17
N SER A 246 -35.75 21.32 -13.40
CA SER A 246 -34.51 21.92 -13.92
C SER A 246 -33.73 20.94 -14.80
N ALA A 247 -33.59 19.69 -14.36
CA ALA A 247 -32.91 18.64 -15.13
C ALA A 247 -33.67 18.32 -16.43
N LEU A 248 -35.00 18.21 -16.39
CA LEU A 248 -35.83 17.99 -17.57
C LEU A 248 -35.76 19.18 -18.55
N LYS A 249 -35.78 20.43 -18.05
CA LYS A 249 -35.69 21.63 -18.89
C LYS A 249 -34.31 21.78 -19.54
N ILE A 250 -33.23 21.34 -18.89
CA ILE A 250 -31.90 21.24 -19.51
C ILE A 250 -31.89 20.20 -20.63
N CYS A 251 -32.43 18.99 -20.37
CA CYS A 251 -32.55 17.92 -21.36
C CYS A 251 -33.33 18.39 -22.60
N GLU A 252 -34.47 19.06 -22.41
CA GLU A 252 -35.29 19.67 -23.46
C GLU A 252 -34.50 20.74 -24.25
N LYS A 253 -33.93 21.75 -23.57
CA LYS A 253 -33.15 22.83 -24.21
C LYS A 253 -31.98 22.31 -25.04
N LEU A 254 -31.32 21.25 -24.59
CA LEU A 254 -30.16 20.66 -25.24
C LEU A 254 -30.50 19.55 -26.24
N GLY A 255 -31.77 19.15 -26.37
CA GLY A 255 -32.20 18.07 -27.27
C GLY A 255 -31.56 16.71 -26.91
N VAL A 256 -31.51 16.38 -25.61
CA VAL A 256 -30.97 15.11 -25.10
C VAL A 256 -32.06 14.38 -24.33
N ASP A 257 -32.23 13.08 -24.60
CA ASP A 257 -33.16 12.25 -23.82
C ASP A 257 -32.71 12.16 -22.35
N PRO A 258 -33.60 12.31 -21.35
CA PRO A 258 -33.21 12.22 -19.94
C PRO A 258 -32.42 10.94 -19.59
N SER A 259 -32.75 9.79 -20.20
CA SER A 259 -32.03 8.53 -19.99
C SER A 259 -30.61 8.50 -20.56
N ASN A 260 -30.20 9.56 -21.28
CA ASN A 260 -28.86 9.82 -21.81
C ASN A 260 -28.07 10.90 -21.06
N ALA A 261 -28.68 11.52 -20.04
CA ALA A 261 -28.05 12.48 -19.15
C ALA A 261 -27.55 11.82 -17.85
N VAL A 262 -26.55 12.43 -17.22
CA VAL A 262 -26.01 12.03 -15.92
C VAL A 262 -26.09 13.23 -14.96
N MET A 263 -26.65 13.04 -13.76
CA MET A 263 -26.56 14.04 -12.69
C MET A 263 -25.31 13.78 -11.84
N VAL A 264 -24.60 14.85 -11.47
CA VAL A 264 -23.45 14.82 -10.56
C VAL A 264 -23.64 15.89 -9.49
N GLY A 265 -23.63 15.50 -8.21
CA GLY A 265 -23.89 16.40 -7.09
C GLY A 265 -23.40 15.83 -5.75
N ASP A 266 -23.26 16.65 -4.72
CA ASP A 266 -22.83 16.23 -3.37
C ASP A 266 -23.94 16.34 -2.31
N THR A 267 -25.11 16.91 -2.63
CA THR A 267 -26.26 16.94 -1.72
C THR A 267 -27.30 15.88 -2.06
N LYS A 268 -28.19 15.58 -1.10
CA LYS A 268 -29.31 14.68 -1.37
C LYS A 268 -30.32 15.32 -2.33
N ALA A 269 -30.44 16.64 -2.31
CA ALA A 269 -31.31 17.39 -3.20
C ALA A 269 -30.92 17.24 -4.69
N ASP A 270 -29.61 17.21 -5.00
CA ASP A 270 -29.08 17.00 -6.36
C ASP A 270 -29.44 15.64 -6.92
N ILE A 271 -29.11 14.61 -6.15
CA ILE A 271 -29.32 13.21 -6.53
C ILE A 271 -30.82 12.89 -6.58
N GLY A 272 -31.60 13.47 -5.68
CA GLY A 272 -33.07 13.43 -5.71
C GLY A 272 -33.66 14.03 -6.99
N MET A 273 -33.17 15.19 -7.45
CA MET A 273 -33.60 15.81 -8.72
C MET A 273 -33.32 14.90 -9.92
N GLY A 274 -32.11 14.36 -10.05
CA GLY A 274 -31.77 13.45 -11.15
C GLY A 274 -32.59 12.16 -11.14
N LYS A 275 -32.81 11.58 -9.95
CA LYS A 275 -33.65 10.39 -9.74
C LYS A 275 -35.11 10.66 -10.09
N ALA A 276 -35.65 11.82 -9.70
CA ALA A 276 -37.00 12.25 -10.05
C ALA A 276 -37.16 12.50 -11.56
N ALA A 277 -36.15 13.07 -12.20
CA ALA A 277 -36.10 13.31 -13.65
C ALA A 277 -35.85 12.01 -14.46
N LYS A 278 -35.62 10.88 -13.78
CA LYS A 278 -35.36 9.55 -14.35
C LYS A 278 -34.13 9.52 -15.26
N LEU A 279 -33.07 10.23 -14.87
CA LEU A 279 -31.86 10.33 -15.69
C LEU A 279 -31.15 8.97 -15.89
N GLY A 280 -30.21 8.94 -16.83
CA GLY A 280 -29.37 7.77 -17.14
C GLY A 280 -28.67 7.23 -15.91
N TRP A 281 -27.93 8.09 -15.20
CA TRP A 281 -27.31 7.81 -13.90
C TRP A 281 -27.32 9.06 -12.99
N ASN A 282 -27.20 8.80 -11.69
CA ASN A 282 -27.08 9.81 -10.64
C ASN A 282 -25.84 9.50 -9.81
N ILE A 283 -24.88 10.43 -9.73
CA ILE A 283 -23.54 10.18 -9.19
C ILE A 283 -23.26 11.16 -8.03
N GLY A 284 -23.19 10.62 -6.82
CA GLY A 284 -22.84 11.38 -5.62
C GLY A 284 -21.34 11.63 -5.54
N VAL A 285 -20.91 12.85 -5.19
CA VAL A 285 -19.48 13.16 -4.92
C VAL A 285 -19.25 13.52 -3.46
N LEU A 286 -18.14 13.04 -2.88
CA LEU A 286 -17.80 13.24 -1.47
C LEU A 286 -16.86 14.43 -1.22
N SER A 287 -16.67 15.28 -2.22
CA SER A 287 -15.85 16.51 -2.16
C SER A 287 -16.55 17.72 -1.51
N GLY A 288 -17.86 17.61 -1.29
CA GLY A 288 -18.72 18.70 -0.81
C GLY A 288 -19.15 18.57 0.65
N VAL A 289 -20.47 18.64 0.91
CA VAL A 289 -21.03 18.57 2.27
C VAL A 289 -21.74 17.25 2.58
N GLY A 290 -22.24 16.54 1.58
CA GLY A 290 -22.86 15.22 1.77
C GLY A 290 -21.85 14.13 2.12
N ASN A 291 -22.36 13.03 2.70
CA ASN A 291 -21.59 11.84 3.00
C ASN A 291 -22.22 10.60 2.36
N SER A 292 -21.47 9.49 2.34
CA SER A 292 -21.87 8.28 1.62
C SER A 292 -23.20 7.67 2.10
N ASN A 293 -23.62 7.88 3.35
CA ASN A 293 -24.88 7.32 3.85
C ASN A 293 -26.10 8.07 3.32
N ASP A 294 -25.96 9.37 3.07
CA ASP A 294 -27.07 10.23 2.61
C ASP A 294 -27.25 10.18 1.09
N LEU A 295 -26.17 9.90 0.34
CA LEU A 295 -26.18 9.85 -1.13
C LEU A 295 -26.52 8.45 -1.69
N LEU A 296 -26.04 7.36 -1.07
CA LEU A 296 -26.28 5.98 -1.54
C LEU A 296 -27.76 5.53 -1.67
N PRO A 297 -28.76 6.07 -0.93
CA PRO A 297 -30.17 5.70 -1.12
C PRO A 297 -30.75 6.14 -2.46
N ASP A 298 -30.20 7.21 -3.04
CA ASP A 298 -30.72 7.86 -4.23
C ASP A 298 -29.75 7.84 -5.43
N ALA A 299 -28.44 7.67 -5.20
CA ALA A 299 -27.42 7.61 -6.24
C ALA A 299 -27.22 6.20 -6.83
N ASP A 300 -26.89 6.13 -8.13
CA ASP A 300 -26.44 4.91 -8.79
C ASP A 300 -24.96 4.60 -8.47
N HIS A 301 -24.15 5.65 -8.26
CA HIS A 301 -22.73 5.58 -7.87
C HIS A 301 -22.36 6.69 -6.88
N VAL A 302 -21.34 6.46 -6.04
CA VAL A 302 -20.74 7.49 -5.17
C VAL A 302 -19.21 7.46 -5.33
N ILE A 303 -18.59 8.63 -5.51
CA ILE A 303 -17.16 8.80 -5.80
C ILE A 303 -16.50 9.82 -4.86
N GLN A 304 -15.16 9.81 -4.76
CA GLN A 304 -14.44 10.67 -3.81
C GLN A 304 -14.29 12.10 -4.33
N SER A 305 -14.01 12.24 -5.63
CA SER A 305 -13.82 13.51 -6.33
C SER A 305 -14.56 13.48 -7.67
N VAL A 306 -14.98 14.66 -8.14
CA VAL A 306 -15.56 14.83 -9.49
C VAL A 306 -14.62 14.40 -10.63
N THR A 307 -13.31 14.27 -10.37
CA THR A 307 -12.34 13.64 -11.30
C THR A 307 -12.62 12.16 -11.57
N ASP A 308 -13.14 11.44 -10.58
CA ASP A 308 -13.37 9.99 -10.65
C ASP A 308 -14.59 9.64 -11.52
N LEU A 309 -15.27 10.66 -12.06
CA LEU A 309 -16.41 10.55 -12.98
C LEU A 309 -16.03 9.88 -14.30
N LEU A 310 -14.84 10.18 -14.83
CA LEU A 310 -14.42 9.78 -16.19
C LEU A 310 -14.37 8.25 -16.39
N PRO A 311 -13.77 7.45 -15.47
CA PRO A 311 -13.87 5.97 -15.50
C PRO A 311 -15.29 5.39 -15.52
N LEU A 312 -16.31 6.14 -15.08
CA LEU A 312 -17.70 5.69 -15.07
C LEU A 312 -18.39 5.97 -16.42
N ILE A 313 -18.31 7.21 -16.91
CA ILE A 313 -19.10 7.68 -18.07
C ILE A 313 -18.38 7.58 -19.42
N LEU A 314 -17.09 7.24 -19.44
CA LEU A 314 -16.28 7.09 -20.66
C LEU A 314 -15.43 5.80 -20.64
N PRO A 315 -15.31 5.08 -21.78
CA PRO A 315 -14.34 4.00 -21.94
C PRO A 315 -12.90 4.48 -21.70
N GLU A 316 -12.06 3.65 -21.10
CA GLU A 316 -10.67 3.98 -20.71
C GLU A 316 -9.88 4.71 -21.81
N ARG A 317 -9.87 4.15 -23.03
CA ARG A 317 -9.20 4.74 -24.20
C ARG A 317 -9.68 6.17 -24.55
N ASP A 318 -10.92 6.51 -24.23
CA ASP A 318 -11.57 7.77 -24.62
C ASP A 318 -11.28 8.92 -23.64
N TRP A 319 -10.63 8.65 -22.48
CA TRP A 319 -10.19 9.67 -21.52
C TRP A 319 -8.72 9.53 -21.06
N VAL A 320 -8.14 8.32 -21.02
CA VAL A 320 -6.72 8.12 -20.67
C VAL A 320 -5.79 8.77 -21.70
N GLN A 321 -6.22 8.94 -22.95
CA GLN A 321 -5.49 9.66 -24.01
C GLN A 321 -5.53 11.20 -23.88
N TYR A 322 -6.11 11.72 -22.79
CA TYR A 322 -6.09 13.15 -22.45
C TYR A 322 -5.37 13.41 -21.11
N TYR A 323 -5.39 12.44 -20.18
CA TYR A 323 -4.48 12.44 -19.01
C TYR A 323 -3.03 12.09 -19.40
N LYS A 324 -2.85 11.28 -20.44
CA LYS A 324 -1.66 11.36 -21.30
C LYS A 324 -1.91 12.57 -22.20
N TYR A 325 -1.23 13.69 -21.95
CA TYR A 325 -1.47 14.97 -22.61
C TYR A 325 -1.75 14.87 -24.11
N LEU A 326 -2.68 15.70 -24.57
CA LEU A 326 -2.98 15.89 -25.99
C LEU A 326 -1.67 16.06 -26.80
N PRO A 327 -1.56 15.51 -28.02
CA PRO A 327 -0.36 15.67 -28.85
C PRO A 327 0.06 17.12 -29.11
N GLU A 328 -0.86 18.08 -28.92
CA GLU A 328 -0.69 19.52 -29.05
C GLU A 328 -0.30 20.21 -27.72
N GLU A 329 -0.52 19.57 -26.57
CA GLU A 329 -0.03 20.01 -25.25
C GLU A 329 1.33 19.37 -24.89
N ARG A 330 1.97 18.65 -25.84
CA ARG A 330 3.34 18.15 -25.69
C ARG A 330 4.33 19.29 -25.47
N PHE A 331 5.05 19.22 -24.34
CA PHE A 331 6.52 19.34 -24.20
C PHE A 331 7.33 20.41 -24.97
N LEU A 332 6.72 21.34 -25.70
CA LEU A 332 7.34 22.35 -26.53
C LEU A 332 6.82 23.72 -26.08
N ILE A 333 7.71 24.62 -25.73
CA ILE A 333 7.42 26.05 -25.92
C ILE A 333 7.63 26.30 -27.41
N GLU A 334 6.74 27.06 -28.07
CA GLU A 334 6.90 27.35 -29.51
C GLU A 334 8.31 27.90 -29.77
N PRO A 335 9.15 27.21 -30.57
CA PRO A 335 10.54 27.59 -30.72
C PRO A 335 10.63 28.88 -31.53
N PHE A 336 11.08 29.96 -30.88
CA PHE A 336 11.23 31.26 -31.52
C PHE A 336 12.16 31.16 -32.75
N ASP A 337 11.65 31.44 -33.94
CA ASP A 337 12.45 31.33 -35.17
C ASP A 337 13.44 32.49 -35.31
N VAL A 338 14.66 32.25 -34.82
CA VAL A 338 15.81 33.16 -34.85
C VAL A 338 16.21 33.56 -36.30
N ARG A 339 15.64 32.94 -37.34
CA ARG A 339 15.90 33.29 -38.75
C ARG A 339 15.34 34.66 -39.16
N THR A 340 14.49 35.29 -38.35
CA THR A 340 13.86 36.58 -38.68
C THR A 340 14.74 37.82 -38.43
N GLU A 341 15.87 37.69 -37.69
CA GLU A 341 16.79 38.81 -37.40
C GLU A 341 18.19 38.72 -38.06
N SER A 342 18.34 38.06 -39.21
CA SER A 342 19.44 38.38 -40.16
C SER A 342 19.24 37.77 -41.55
N ALA A 343 18.18 38.16 -42.26
CA ALA A 343 17.93 37.72 -43.64
C ALA A 343 18.81 38.43 -44.69
N GLN A 344 20.14 38.41 -44.53
CA GLN A 344 21.12 38.88 -45.52
C GLN A 344 22.44 38.09 -45.51
N SER A 345 22.88 37.72 -46.70
CA SER A 345 24.23 37.21 -47.07
C SER A 345 24.60 35.72 -46.83
N THR A 346 25.43 35.23 -47.76
CA THR A 346 26.31 34.04 -47.73
C THR A 346 25.76 32.62 -47.53
N THR A 347 25.58 31.94 -48.67
CA THR A 347 26.09 30.57 -49.00
C THR A 347 25.76 29.37 -48.10
N LYS A 348 25.21 28.31 -48.74
CA LYS A 348 25.09 26.95 -48.20
C LYS A 348 26.46 26.31 -47.91
N ASN A 349 26.94 26.41 -46.68
CA ASN A 349 27.99 25.53 -46.16
C ASN A 349 27.38 24.30 -45.50
N SER A 350 28.04 23.15 -45.64
CA SER A 350 27.63 21.90 -44.98
C SER A 350 27.85 22.01 -43.47
N ALA A 351 26.77 22.07 -42.69
CA ALA A 351 26.85 22.14 -41.23
C ALA A 351 27.57 20.90 -40.68
N LYS A 352 28.72 21.10 -40.01
CA LYS A 352 29.28 20.08 -39.11
C LYS A 352 28.20 19.76 -38.07
N LYS A 353 27.85 18.47 -37.91
CA LYS A 353 27.05 18.05 -36.75
C LYS A 353 27.87 18.29 -35.50
N LEU A 354 27.40 19.16 -34.61
CA LEU A 354 27.95 19.26 -33.25
C LEU A 354 27.73 17.91 -32.53
N PRO A 355 28.76 17.37 -31.85
CA PRO A 355 28.65 16.21 -30.99
C PRO A 355 27.85 16.44 -29.71
N THR A 356 27.72 17.69 -29.24
CA THR A 356 26.67 18.09 -28.28
C THR A 356 25.42 18.52 -29.05
N GLN A 357 24.25 17.95 -28.75
CA GLN A 357 22.99 18.32 -29.40
C GLN A 357 21.90 18.80 -28.43
N LEU A 358 22.08 18.56 -27.13
CA LEU A 358 21.16 18.98 -26.08
C LEU A 358 21.94 19.37 -24.82
N ALA A 359 21.55 20.48 -24.21
CA ALA A 359 21.93 20.87 -22.86
C ALA A 359 20.70 20.81 -21.95
N ILE A 360 20.75 20.03 -20.87
CA ILE A 360 19.70 19.99 -19.83
C ILE A 360 20.21 20.76 -18.60
N PHE A 361 19.42 21.71 -18.11
CA PHE A 361 19.74 22.48 -16.90
C PHE A 361 18.73 22.14 -15.79
N ASP A 362 19.15 22.14 -14.53
CA ASP A 362 18.21 22.43 -13.44
C ASP A 362 17.85 23.93 -13.41
N LEU A 363 16.72 24.25 -12.80
CA LEU A 363 16.24 25.62 -12.63
C LEU A 363 16.85 26.31 -11.40
N HIS A 364 16.90 25.61 -10.28
CA HIS A 364 17.40 26.09 -8.99
C HIS A 364 18.91 25.86 -8.88
N GLY A 365 19.62 26.78 -8.22
CA GLY A 365 21.08 26.72 -7.99
C GLY A 365 21.95 26.85 -9.24
N THR A 366 21.36 26.65 -10.42
CA THR A 366 21.95 26.71 -11.74
C THR A 366 21.50 27.94 -12.52
N LEU A 367 20.20 28.27 -12.51
CA LEU A 367 19.67 29.50 -13.13
C LEU A 367 19.15 30.51 -12.07
N LEU A 368 18.56 30.01 -10.98
CA LEU A 368 17.90 30.81 -9.93
C LEU A 368 18.59 30.71 -8.56
N CYS A 369 18.62 31.82 -7.83
CA CYS A 369 19.19 31.90 -6.49
C CYS A 369 18.29 31.22 -5.43
N THR A 370 18.53 29.93 -5.21
CA THR A 370 17.77 29.05 -4.31
C THR A 370 17.75 29.55 -2.86
N HIS A 371 18.90 30.00 -2.34
CA HIS A 371 19.04 30.35 -0.91
C HIS A 371 18.05 31.45 -0.47
N SER A 372 17.88 32.50 -1.29
CA SER A 372 16.92 33.58 -1.00
C SER A 372 15.45 33.12 -1.07
N ARG A 373 15.09 32.24 -2.02
CA ARG A 373 13.73 31.70 -2.17
C ARG A 373 13.33 30.87 -0.95
N PHE A 374 14.22 29.99 -0.51
CA PHE A 374 13.94 29.07 0.59
C PHE A 374 14.17 29.66 1.99
N SER A 375 15.00 30.70 2.17
CA SER A 375 15.19 31.35 3.47
C SER A 375 13.87 31.94 4.03
N ASP A 376 13.19 32.78 3.25
CA ASP A 376 11.96 33.45 3.68
C ASP A 376 10.82 32.44 3.84
N TRP A 377 10.75 31.42 2.96
CA TRP A 377 9.79 30.33 3.05
C TRP A 377 9.99 29.47 4.31
N MET A 378 11.25 29.12 4.64
CA MET A 378 11.59 28.39 5.86
C MET A 378 11.27 29.19 7.13
N ASP A 379 11.60 30.48 7.16
CA ASP A 379 11.23 31.37 8.28
C ASP A 379 9.70 31.45 8.45
N HIS A 380 8.94 31.52 7.35
CA HIS A 380 7.47 31.58 7.41
C HIS A 380 6.83 30.23 7.80
N LEU A 381 7.25 29.12 7.20
CA LEU A 381 6.83 27.75 7.53
C LEU A 381 7.07 27.45 9.01
N CYS A 382 8.27 27.78 9.49
CA CYS A 382 8.63 27.64 10.90
C CYS A 382 7.68 28.43 11.77
N LYS A 383 7.52 29.73 11.50
CA LYS A 383 6.63 30.59 12.29
C LYS A 383 5.18 30.08 12.31
N ARG A 384 4.65 29.56 11.19
CA ARG A 384 3.28 28.99 11.14
C ARG A 384 3.16 27.68 11.91
N LEU A 385 4.17 26.81 11.89
CA LEU A 385 4.19 25.60 12.70
C LEU A 385 4.29 25.94 14.20
N GLU A 386 5.19 26.85 14.58
CA GLU A 386 5.38 27.29 15.97
C GLU A 386 4.11 28.03 16.48
N GLU A 387 3.45 28.85 15.65
CA GLU A 387 2.15 29.49 15.96
C GLU A 387 0.99 28.49 16.14
N VAL A 388 0.92 27.43 15.34
CA VAL A 388 -0.20 26.45 15.37
C VAL A 388 0.01 25.37 16.44
N THR A 389 1.26 25.04 16.78
CA THR A 389 1.59 23.95 17.71
C THR A 389 2.02 24.40 19.10
N GLY A 390 2.43 25.66 19.27
CA GLY A 390 3.05 26.16 20.51
C GLY A 390 4.45 25.60 20.79
N LEU A 391 5.01 24.77 19.89
CA LEU A 391 6.32 24.15 20.03
C LEU A 391 7.44 25.08 19.55
N GLN A 392 8.65 24.88 20.07
CA GLN A 392 9.88 25.47 19.51
C GLN A 392 10.60 24.40 18.68
N ILE A 393 10.49 24.49 17.35
CA ILE A 393 11.00 23.46 16.43
C ILE A 393 12.02 23.96 15.41
N ARG A 394 12.24 25.28 15.33
CA ARG A 394 13.15 25.97 14.41
C ARG A 394 14.43 25.21 14.08
N ASP A 395 15.31 25.00 15.05
CA ASP A 395 16.61 24.34 14.81
C ASP A 395 16.47 22.89 14.33
N LYS A 396 15.46 22.17 14.83
CA LYS A 396 15.17 20.78 14.45
C LYS A 396 14.66 20.71 13.01
N MET A 397 13.78 21.63 12.63
CA MET A 397 13.20 21.74 11.29
C MET A 397 14.24 22.17 10.26
N PHE A 398 15.00 23.22 10.55
CA PHE A 398 16.06 23.71 9.67
C PHE A 398 17.12 22.62 9.45
N LYS A 399 17.54 21.92 10.50
CA LYS A 399 18.51 20.82 10.39
C LYS A 399 18.00 19.60 9.62
N GLU A 400 16.77 19.14 9.86
CA GLU A 400 16.26 17.92 9.21
C GLU A 400 15.82 18.18 7.74
N LEU A 401 15.51 19.43 7.38
CA LEU A 401 15.24 19.82 5.98
C LEU A 401 16.50 20.20 5.18
N GLY A 402 17.62 20.51 5.84
CA GLY A 402 18.92 20.80 5.18
C GLY A 402 19.21 22.29 5.00
N PHE A 403 18.78 23.16 5.92
CA PHE A 403 18.99 24.61 5.83
C PHE A 403 19.92 25.13 6.95
N CYS A 404 20.94 25.91 6.58
CA CYS A 404 21.96 26.42 7.48
C CYS A 404 21.53 27.74 8.15
N LEU A 405 20.97 27.65 9.36
CA LEU A 405 20.42 28.79 10.10
C LEU A 405 21.45 29.92 10.33
N GLN A 406 22.72 29.59 10.58
CA GLN A 406 23.81 30.56 10.79
C GLN A 406 24.16 31.38 9.54
N LYS A 407 23.93 30.83 8.35
CA LYS A 407 24.35 31.46 7.08
C LYS A 407 23.19 31.91 6.19
N ARG A 408 21.97 31.44 6.46
CA ARG A 408 20.79 31.52 5.56
C ARG A 408 21.02 30.88 4.19
N GLU A 409 21.87 29.84 4.15
CA GLU A 409 22.18 29.02 2.96
C GLU A 409 21.42 27.68 3.00
N LEU A 410 20.87 27.25 1.87
CA LEU A 410 20.37 25.88 1.68
C LEU A 410 21.54 24.93 1.43
N GLN A 411 21.47 23.70 1.95
CA GLN A 411 22.47 22.64 1.78
C GLN A 411 21.83 21.40 1.14
N ASN A 412 22.65 20.51 0.55
CA ASN A 412 22.24 19.16 0.11
C ASN A 412 21.36 18.48 1.19
N GLY A 413 20.10 18.16 0.85
CA GLY A 413 19.09 17.80 1.86
C GLY A 413 17.67 17.68 1.30
N ILE A 414 16.71 17.36 2.18
CA ILE A 414 15.32 17.06 1.79
C ILE A 414 14.62 18.25 1.10
N LEU A 415 15.01 19.48 1.41
CA LEU A 415 14.46 20.69 0.80
C LEU A 415 15.14 21.10 -0.53
N ALA A 416 16.28 20.49 -0.88
CA ALA A 416 16.93 20.69 -2.18
C ALA A 416 16.47 19.64 -3.20
N ASP A 417 16.55 18.35 -2.83
CA ASP A 417 16.39 17.21 -3.74
C ASP A 417 15.10 16.40 -3.48
N GLY A 418 14.28 16.82 -2.51
CA GLY A 418 13.09 16.09 -2.09
C GLY A 418 11.79 16.64 -2.69
N SER A 419 10.90 15.74 -3.12
CA SER A 419 9.54 16.14 -3.51
C SER A 419 8.74 16.71 -2.33
N PRO A 420 7.70 17.54 -2.56
CA PRO A 420 6.87 18.12 -1.50
C PRO A 420 6.37 17.09 -0.48
N SER A 421 6.02 15.88 -0.92
CA SER A 421 5.61 14.77 -0.04
C SER A 421 6.72 14.28 0.90
N LYS A 422 8.00 14.28 0.48
CA LYS A 422 9.15 14.00 1.36
C LYS A 422 9.32 15.10 2.41
N VAL A 423 9.20 16.37 2.01
CA VAL A 423 9.29 17.52 2.93
C VAL A 423 8.16 17.47 3.96
N LYS A 424 6.90 17.28 3.53
CA LYS A 424 5.75 17.06 4.41
C LYS A 424 5.97 15.88 5.37
N GLY A 425 6.48 14.76 4.87
CA GLY A 425 6.82 13.59 5.70
C GLY A 425 7.88 13.88 6.77
N ALA A 426 8.88 14.70 6.46
CA ALA A 426 9.88 15.17 7.44
C ALA A 426 9.25 16.08 8.50
N LEU A 427 8.35 17.00 8.11
CA LEU A 427 7.62 17.86 9.06
C LEU A 427 6.73 17.05 10.02
N VAL A 428 5.94 16.10 9.50
CA VAL A 428 5.13 15.18 10.32
C VAL A 428 6.01 14.38 11.29
N LYS A 429 7.18 13.92 10.83
CA LYS A 429 8.18 13.22 11.64
C LYS A 429 8.79 14.10 12.73
N ILE A 430 8.95 15.42 12.51
CA ILE A 430 9.39 16.38 13.53
C ILE A 430 8.28 16.54 14.58
N LEU A 431 7.06 16.93 14.18
CA LEU A 431 5.95 17.17 15.12
C LEU A 431 5.68 15.94 16.02
N ARG A 432 5.79 14.73 15.47
CA ARG A 432 5.63 13.49 16.24
C ARG A 432 6.75 13.17 17.23
N LYS A 433 7.98 13.70 17.05
CA LYS A 433 9.04 13.60 18.07
C LYS A 433 8.75 14.51 19.26
N GLU A 434 8.03 15.61 19.03
CA GLU A 434 7.66 16.60 20.05
C GLU A 434 6.33 16.27 20.75
N GLY A 435 5.68 15.15 20.42
CA GLY A 435 4.51 14.62 21.11
C GLY A 435 3.18 14.72 20.36
N ILE A 436 3.11 15.41 19.22
CA ILE A 436 1.88 15.53 18.42
C ILE A 436 1.51 14.17 17.81
N ASN A 437 0.22 13.83 17.78
CA ASN A 437 -0.20 12.53 17.25
C ASN A 437 -0.08 12.48 15.71
N TYR A 438 -0.14 11.28 15.09
CA TYR A 438 0.12 11.14 13.65
C TYR A 438 -0.89 11.87 12.77
N GLU A 439 -2.18 11.75 13.08
CA GLU A 439 -3.27 12.30 12.27
C GLU A 439 -3.30 13.83 12.40
N GLU A 440 -3.17 14.34 13.63
CA GLU A 440 -3.03 15.76 13.95
C GLU A 440 -1.79 16.38 13.29
N ALA A 441 -0.63 15.72 13.34
CA ALA A 441 0.58 16.19 12.66
C ALA A 441 0.41 16.25 11.12
N VAL A 442 -0.30 15.28 10.53
CA VAL A 442 -0.62 15.27 9.08
C VAL A 442 -1.61 16.39 8.73
N ILE A 443 -2.61 16.64 9.58
CA ILE A 443 -3.58 17.74 9.41
C ILE A 443 -2.87 19.09 9.48
N ILE A 444 -2.10 19.34 10.55
CA ILE A 444 -1.35 20.59 10.77
C ILE A 444 -0.39 20.87 9.62
N VAL A 445 0.39 19.87 9.19
CA VAL A 445 1.34 20.05 8.08
C VAL A 445 0.62 20.35 6.76
N ASN A 446 -0.47 19.67 6.41
CA ASN A 446 -1.20 19.96 5.18
C ASN A 446 -1.96 21.30 5.24
N GLN A 447 -2.53 21.66 6.39
CA GLN A 447 -3.20 22.94 6.62
C GLN A 447 -2.24 24.12 6.48
N ILE A 448 -1.01 24.00 6.99
CA ILE A 448 0.02 25.04 6.86
C ILE A 448 0.59 25.07 5.44
N TRP A 449 0.81 23.91 4.81
CA TRP A 449 1.32 23.85 3.45
C TRP A 449 0.45 24.63 2.46
N THR A 450 -0.87 24.37 2.48
CA THR A 450 -1.85 25.06 1.62
C THR A 450 -2.04 26.56 1.93
N GLN A 451 -1.38 27.09 2.96
CA GLN A 451 -1.31 28.53 3.27
C GLN A 451 0.00 29.18 2.80
N LEU A 452 1.07 28.40 2.59
CA LEU A 452 2.38 28.88 2.15
C LEU A 452 2.46 29.07 0.64
N ASP A 453 1.87 28.14 -0.12
CA ASP A 453 1.84 28.17 -1.60
C ASP A 453 1.19 29.46 -2.15
N ALA A 454 0.31 30.08 -1.37
CA ALA A 454 -0.39 31.33 -1.72
C ALA A 454 0.40 32.62 -1.43
N ARG A 455 1.69 32.56 -1.10
CA ARG A 455 2.50 33.72 -0.65
C ARG A 455 3.91 33.84 -1.24
N THR A 456 4.37 32.88 -2.04
CA THR A 456 5.74 32.84 -2.61
C THR A 456 5.98 33.80 -3.79
N GLU A 457 5.31 34.95 -3.82
CA GLU A 457 5.29 35.88 -4.96
C GLU A 457 6.48 36.85 -5.04
N LYS A 458 7.54 36.68 -4.24
CA LYS A 458 8.70 37.57 -4.23
C LYS A 458 9.74 37.24 -5.31
N ILE A 459 10.49 38.28 -5.68
CA ILE A 459 11.24 38.40 -6.94
C ILE A 459 12.25 37.25 -7.16
N THR A 460 12.05 36.56 -8.28
CA THR A 460 12.98 35.62 -8.92
C THR A 460 14.32 36.29 -9.21
N LYS A 461 15.37 35.97 -8.44
CA LYS A 461 16.74 36.48 -8.69
C LYS A 461 17.55 35.48 -9.53
N ALA A 462 17.94 35.92 -10.73
CA ALA A 462 18.90 35.21 -11.58
C ALA A 462 20.27 35.07 -10.90
N LEU A 463 20.96 33.95 -11.14
CA LEU A 463 22.33 33.73 -10.66
C LEU A 463 23.40 34.41 -11.53
N ASP A 464 23.09 34.66 -12.79
CA ASP A 464 23.93 35.41 -13.73
C ASP A 464 23.05 36.44 -14.47
N SER A 465 23.59 37.62 -14.79
CA SER A 465 22.89 38.67 -15.53
C SER A 465 22.76 38.40 -17.04
N ASP A 466 23.50 37.42 -17.57
CA ASP A 466 23.74 37.20 -19.00
C ASP A 466 23.14 35.88 -19.53
N ILE A 467 22.26 35.24 -18.74
CA ILE A 467 21.60 33.96 -19.06
C ILE A 467 20.89 34.01 -20.43
N ILE A 468 20.30 35.15 -20.79
CA ILE A 468 19.67 35.37 -22.11
C ILE A 468 20.69 35.22 -23.25
N ASN A 469 21.91 35.77 -23.12
CA ASN A 469 22.92 35.67 -24.16
C ASN A 469 23.61 34.30 -24.18
N MET A 470 23.71 33.61 -23.05
CA MET A 470 24.02 32.17 -23.01
C MET A 470 23.01 31.36 -23.84
N PHE A 471 21.71 31.49 -23.57
CA PHE A 471 20.67 30.71 -24.25
C PHE A 471 20.63 31.05 -25.76
N LYS A 472 20.77 32.34 -26.13
CA LYS A 472 20.98 32.76 -27.54
C LYS A 472 22.20 32.11 -28.17
N THR A 473 23.33 32.02 -27.47
CA THR A 473 24.58 31.45 -28.00
C THR A 473 24.45 29.95 -28.27
N LEU A 474 23.85 29.22 -27.33
CA LEU A 474 23.55 27.78 -27.49
C LEU A 474 22.59 27.52 -28.66
N LYS A 475 21.51 28.31 -28.79
CA LYS A 475 20.56 28.18 -29.91
C LYS A 475 21.17 28.60 -31.25
N LYS A 476 22.07 29.61 -31.28
CA LYS A 476 22.85 29.98 -32.48
C LYS A 476 23.83 28.88 -32.91
N ALA A 477 24.37 28.11 -31.98
CA ALA A 477 25.15 26.90 -32.29
C ALA A 477 24.27 25.73 -32.77
N GLY A 478 22.96 25.75 -32.50
CA GLY A 478 22.03 24.67 -32.82
C GLY A 478 21.91 23.60 -31.72
N VAL A 479 22.34 23.90 -30.50
CA VAL A 479 22.14 23.04 -29.33
C VAL A 479 20.71 23.24 -28.79
N LYS A 480 19.95 22.15 -28.62
CA LYS A 480 18.65 22.18 -27.94
C LYS A 480 18.83 22.45 -26.44
N ILE A 481 17.86 23.10 -25.81
CA ILE A 481 17.88 23.45 -24.38
C ILE A 481 16.68 22.79 -23.70
N ALA A 482 16.92 22.06 -22.61
CA ALA A 482 15.89 21.51 -21.76
C ALA A 482 16.03 22.00 -20.31
N ILE A 483 14.90 22.08 -19.60
CA ILE A 483 14.86 22.26 -18.14
C ILE A 483 14.30 20.98 -17.51
N CYS A 484 14.97 20.44 -16.48
CA CYS A 484 14.47 19.32 -15.68
C CYS A 484 14.49 19.73 -14.21
N THR A 485 13.33 20.05 -13.64
CA THR A 485 13.21 20.73 -12.33
C THR A 485 12.33 19.97 -11.34
N GLY A 486 12.66 20.07 -10.05
CA GLY A 486 11.81 19.61 -8.95
C GLY A 486 10.66 20.57 -8.59
N GLU A 487 10.49 21.66 -9.35
CA GLU A 487 9.44 22.67 -9.19
C GLU A 487 8.16 22.29 -9.95
N VAL A 488 7.01 22.88 -9.60
CA VAL A 488 5.76 22.72 -10.36
C VAL A 488 5.74 23.58 -11.64
N ARG A 489 5.15 23.06 -12.72
CA ARG A 489 5.17 23.64 -14.07
C ARG A 489 4.68 25.08 -14.12
N GLN A 490 3.64 25.43 -13.35
CA GLN A 490 3.12 26.80 -13.29
C GLN A 490 4.17 27.80 -12.74
N LEU A 491 4.91 27.43 -11.69
CA LEU A 491 5.94 28.27 -11.09
C LEU A 491 7.20 28.30 -11.97
N ALA A 492 7.64 27.15 -12.49
CA ALA A 492 8.77 27.08 -13.41
C ALA A 492 8.57 27.96 -14.66
N VAL A 493 7.36 27.96 -15.28
CA VAL A 493 7.03 28.88 -16.38
C VAL A 493 7.07 30.34 -15.94
N LYS A 494 6.57 30.69 -14.73
CA LYS A 494 6.60 32.07 -14.20
C LYS A 494 8.05 32.55 -13.99
N ASP A 495 8.91 31.72 -13.41
CA ASP A 495 10.32 32.03 -13.21
C ASP A 495 11.07 32.18 -14.54
N LEU A 496 10.87 31.27 -15.50
CA LEU A 496 11.52 31.30 -16.82
C LEU A 496 11.05 32.46 -17.72
N LYS A 497 9.79 32.91 -17.56
CA LYS A 497 9.31 34.18 -18.14
C LYS A 497 9.99 35.39 -17.49
N THR A 498 10.16 35.37 -16.17
CA THR A 498 10.83 36.45 -15.42
C THR A 498 12.31 36.57 -15.78
N LEU A 499 12.98 35.44 -16.07
CA LEU A 499 14.34 35.41 -16.63
C LEU A 499 14.44 35.84 -18.11
N GLY A 500 13.31 35.96 -18.83
CA GLY A 500 13.31 36.27 -20.26
C GLY A 500 13.84 35.15 -21.17
N VAL A 501 13.90 33.89 -20.69
CA VAL A 501 14.51 32.76 -21.44
C VAL A 501 13.54 31.66 -21.86
N LEU A 502 12.26 31.72 -21.47
CA LEU A 502 11.25 30.71 -21.84
C LEU A 502 11.30 30.37 -23.35
N ASN A 503 11.34 31.39 -24.21
CA ASN A 503 11.27 31.28 -25.67
C ASN A 503 12.47 30.56 -26.33
N TYR A 504 13.52 30.22 -25.57
CA TYR A 504 14.68 29.46 -26.07
C TYR A 504 14.65 27.98 -25.69
N ILE A 505 13.77 27.57 -24.78
CA ILE A 505 13.71 26.21 -24.23
C ILE A 505 12.91 25.32 -25.16
N ASP A 506 13.51 24.22 -25.61
CA ASP A 506 12.86 23.24 -26.48
C ASP A 506 11.94 22.28 -25.70
N ILE A 507 12.23 22.01 -24.42
CA ILE A 507 11.40 21.16 -23.55
C ILE A 507 11.60 21.47 -22.06
N MET A 508 10.56 21.28 -21.27
CA MET A 508 10.65 21.32 -19.81
C MET A 508 9.91 20.14 -19.18
N VAL A 509 10.53 19.54 -18.17
CA VAL A 509 10.00 18.46 -17.32
C VAL A 509 10.00 18.91 -15.86
N CYS A 510 8.85 18.78 -15.19
CA CYS A 510 8.52 19.36 -13.87
C CYS A 510 7.95 18.29 -12.92
N CYS A 511 7.95 18.56 -11.61
CA CYS A 511 7.57 17.56 -10.61
C CYS A 511 6.08 17.16 -10.58
N ASP A 512 5.24 17.91 -11.28
CA ASP A 512 3.81 17.71 -11.50
C ASP A 512 3.48 16.98 -12.82
N ASP A 513 4.47 16.67 -13.66
CA ASP A 513 4.24 15.88 -14.87
C ASP A 513 3.95 14.39 -14.54
N PRO A 514 2.97 13.72 -15.18
CA PRO A 514 2.59 12.33 -14.89
C PRO A 514 3.69 11.26 -15.08
N LEU A 515 4.80 11.61 -15.74
CA LEU A 515 5.96 10.74 -15.99
C LEU A 515 7.21 11.18 -15.23
N PHE A 516 7.11 12.16 -14.32
CA PHE A 516 8.26 12.62 -13.54
C PHE A 516 8.69 11.59 -12.50
N GLU A 517 9.93 11.12 -12.57
CA GLU A 517 10.58 10.45 -11.45
C GLU A 517 11.47 11.44 -10.68
N ALA A 518 11.48 11.32 -9.36
CA ALA A 518 12.36 12.15 -8.53
C ALA A 518 13.85 11.84 -8.80
N LYS A 519 14.69 12.87 -8.76
CA LYS A 519 16.16 12.73 -8.78
C LYS A 519 16.60 11.77 -7.66
N PRO A 520 17.63 10.92 -7.88
CA PRO A 520 18.52 10.87 -9.05
C PRO A 520 18.11 9.81 -10.12
N SER A 521 16.81 9.60 -10.36
CA SER A 521 16.37 8.67 -11.42
C SER A 521 16.72 9.20 -12.82
N PRO A 522 17.27 8.37 -13.73
CA PRO A 522 17.57 8.78 -15.11
C PRO A 522 16.33 8.96 -16.01
N HIS A 523 15.12 8.60 -15.53
CA HIS A 523 13.90 8.61 -16.33
C HIS A 523 13.69 9.94 -17.07
N ASN A 524 13.77 11.06 -16.36
CA ASN A 524 13.45 12.38 -16.92
C ASN A 524 14.41 12.75 -18.07
N ILE A 525 15.68 12.34 -18.00
CA ILE A 525 16.65 12.54 -19.09
C ILE A 525 16.28 11.66 -20.29
N HIS A 526 15.92 10.39 -20.07
CA HIS A 526 15.49 9.51 -21.17
C HIS A 526 14.22 10.00 -21.85
N LEU A 527 13.23 10.50 -21.09
CA LEU A 527 12.01 11.13 -21.61
C LEU A 527 12.33 12.36 -22.48
N ILE A 528 13.20 13.25 -21.99
CA ILE A 528 13.69 14.42 -22.75
C ILE A 528 14.44 13.99 -24.02
N CYS A 529 15.28 12.95 -23.93
CA CYS A 529 16.00 12.37 -25.07
C CYS A 529 15.06 11.79 -26.13
N GLU A 530 13.98 11.13 -25.73
CA GLU A 530 13.00 10.51 -26.63
C GLU A 530 12.19 11.57 -27.39
N GLU A 531 11.52 12.49 -26.68
CA GLU A 531 10.73 13.56 -27.30
C GLU A 531 11.59 14.47 -28.20
N LEU A 532 12.83 14.81 -27.80
CA LEU A 532 13.73 15.59 -28.65
C LEU A 532 14.49 14.77 -29.70
N SER A 533 14.37 13.44 -29.70
CA SER A 533 15.11 12.51 -30.57
C SER A 533 16.64 12.70 -30.53
N VAL A 534 17.21 12.82 -29.33
CA VAL A 534 18.66 12.99 -29.08
C VAL A 534 19.18 11.85 -28.20
N SER A 535 20.25 11.17 -28.63
CA SER A 535 20.90 10.13 -27.81
C SER A 535 21.52 10.73 -26.53
N PRO A 536 21.42 10.08 -25.35
CA PRO A 536 22.10 10.52 -24.13
C PRO A 536 23.60 10.80 -24.32
N SER A 537 24.26 10.03 -25.18
CA SER A 537 25.68 10.21 -25.58
C SER A 537 26.01 11.55 -26.27
N GLN A 538 25.00 12.39 -26.52
CA GLN A 538 25.09 13.73 -27.13
C GLN A 538 24.54 14.83 -26.21
N VAL A 539 24.18 14.49 -24.97
CA VAL A 539 23.58 15.38 -23.98
C VAL A 539 24.64 15.87 -23.00
N VAL A 540 24.59 17.16 -22.65
CA VAL A 540 25.30 17.71 -21.50
C VAL A 540 24.29 18.08 -20.43
N VAL A 541 24.55 17.72 -19.17
CA VAL A 541 23.71 18.12 -18.02
C VAL A 541 24.47 19.13 -17.17
N VAL A 542 23.78 20.20 -16.78
CA VAL A 542 24.28 21.26 -15.89
C VAL A 542 23.41 21.31 -14.63
N GLY A 543 24.02 21.16 -13.47
CA GLY A 543 23.34 21.17 -12.17
C GLY A 543 24.24 21.59 -11.03
N ASP A 544 23.66 21.93 -9.88
CA ASP A 544 24.36 22.34 -8.66
C ASP A 544 24.32 21.27 -7.56
N SER A 545 23.41 20.30 -7.66
CA SER A 545 23.23 19.24 -6.66
C SER A 545 24.04 17.99 -6.96
N LEU A 546 24.19 17.15 -5.93
CA LEU A 546 24.78 15.81 -6.09
C LEU A 546 23.84 14.84 -6.84
N ASP A 547 22.52 15.04 -6.77
CA ASP A 547 21.54 14.14 -7.36
C ASP A 547 21.27 14.45 -8.85
N ASP A 548 21.54 15.68 -9.32
CA ASP A 548 21.66 16.01 -10.75
C ASP A 548 22.77 15.22 -11.43
N LEU A 549 23.98 15.26 -10.86
CA LEU A 549 25.14 14.60 -11.43
C LEU A 549 24.98 13.07 -11.41
N LYS A 550 24.31 12.51 -10.40
CA LYS A 550 23.89 11.09 -10.39
C LYS A 550 22.83 10.79 -11.43
N MET A 551 21.78 11.60 -11.57
CA MET A 551 20.75 11.44 -12.61
C MET A 551 21.39 11.40 -14.00
N ALA A 552 22.28 12.35 -14.28
CA ALA A 552 23.07 12.42 -15.50
C ALA A 552 24.01 11.22 -15.69
N SER A 553 24.69 10.77 -14.63
CA SER A 553 25.55 9.59 -14.67
C SER A 553 24.77 8.29 -14.89
N ASN A 554 23.56 8.18 -14.33
CA ASN A 554 22.67 7.04 -14.50
C ASN A 554 22.08 6.98 -15.92
N ALA A 555 21.88 8.14 -16.56
CA ALA A 555 21.44 8.27 -17.95
C ALA A 555 22.60 8.18 -18.97
N MET A 556 23.85 8.03 -18.51
CA MET A 556 25.05 7.88 -19.35
C MET A 556 25.24 9.04 -20.36
N VAL A 557 25.12 10.28 -19.89
CA VAL A 557 25.25 11.50 -20.73
C VAL A 557 26.69 11.81 -21.17
N LYS A 558 26.88 12.66 -22.20
CA LYS A 558 28.19 13.05 -22.78
C LYS A 558 29.10 13.77 -21.78
N LYS A 559 28.59 14.78 -21.07
CA LYS A 559 29.31 15.53 -20.01
C LYS A 559 28.36 15.93 -18.88
N LYS A 560 28.89 16.02 -17.66
CA LYS A 560 28.23 16.44 -16.42
C LYS A 560 28.96 17.67 -15.89
N ILE A 561 28.32 18.84 -15.93
CA ILE A 561 28.90 20.10 -15.48
C ILE A 561 28.27 20.48 -14.15
N ALA A 562 29.12 20.68 -13.13
CA ALA A 562 28.72 21.18 -11.82
C ALA A 562 28.91 22.71 -11.74
N VAL A 563 27.89 23.43 -11.28
CA VAL A 563 27.98 24.87 -10.99
C VAL A 563 28.04 25.11 -9.48
N LEU A 564 28.98 25.95 -9.03
CA LEU A 564 29.18 26.26 -7.60
C LEU A 564 28.23 27.35 -7.06
N THR A 565 27.18 27.70 -7.80
CA THR A 565 26.19 28.74 -7.47
C THR A 565 25.02 28.26 -6.59
N GLY A 566 25.00 26.98 -6.20
CA GLY A 566 23.89 26.35 -5.50
C GLY A 566 24.29 25.47 -4.31
N VAL A 567 23.57 24.37 -4.08
CA VAL A 567 23.60 23.62 -2.80
C VAL A 567 24.81 22.68 -2.62
N GLY A 568 25.44 22.27 -3.72
CA GLY A 568 26.54 21.30 -3.70
C GLY A 568 27.90 21.93 -3.40
N LYS A 569 28.66 21.29 -2.50
CA LYS A 569 30.05 21.71 -2.21
C LYS A 569 31.01 21.15 -3.24
N LYS A 570 32.05 21.91 -3.61
CA LYS A 570 33.05 21.51 -4.62
C LYS A 570 33.53 20.06 -4.48
N GLY A 571 33.99 19.65 -3.29
CA GLY A 571 34.47 18.28 -3.05
C GLY A 571 33.41 17.18 -3.01
N GLU A 572 32.12 17.53 -2.93
CA GLU A 572 31.00 16.57 -3.09
C GLU A 572 30.67 16.38 -4.58
N LEU A 573 30.68 17.47 -5.36
CA LEU A 573 30.38 17.48 -6.79
C LEU A 573 31.51 16.86 -7.64
N ASP A 574 32.77 17.02 -7.23
CA ASP A 574 33.98 16.44 -7.84
C ASP A 574 33.94 14.90 -7.97
N THR A 575 33.08 14.22 -7.21
CA THR A 575 32.90 12.77 -7.29
C THR A 575 32.09 12.33 -8.53
N TYR A 576 31.32 13.22 -9.17
CA TYR A 576 30.42 12.89 -10.27
C TYR A 576 30.47 13.87 -11.47
N ALA A 577 30.95 15.09 -11.29
CA ALA A 577 31.12 16.05 -12.38
C ALA A 577 32.35 15.72 -13.24
N ASP A 578 32.29 16.02 -14.54
CA ASP A 578 33.47 16.00 -15.43
C ASP A 578 34.16 17.37 -15.44
N HIS A 579 33.40 18.44 -15.20
CA HIS A 579 33.90 19.81 -15.03
C HIS A 579 33.14 20.51 -13.89
N ILE A 580 33.85 21.31 -13.08
CA ILE A 580 33.27 22.20 -12.07
C ILE A 580 33.56 23.64 -12.46
N VAL A 581 32.52 24.48 -12.49
CA VAL A 581 32.59 25.90 -12.85
C VAL A 581 32.01 26.79 -11.75
N ASN A 582 32.44 28.06 -11.70
CA ASN A 582 32.02 28.99 -10.65
C ASN A 582 30.62 29.58 -10.88
N ASN A 583 30.11 29.50 -12.11
CA ASN A 583 28.83 30.05 -12.55
C ASN A 583 28.34 29.33 -13.82
N VAL A 584 27.07 29.50 -14.17
CA VAL A 584 26.47 28.84 -15.34
C VAL A 584 26.99 29.40 -16.69
N ARG A 585 27.52 30.62 -16.72
CA ARG A 585 28.10 31.23 -17.94
C ARG A 585 29.38 30.53 -18.39
N GLU A 586 30.24 30.14 -17.44
CA GLU A 586 31.42 29.31 -17.72
C GLU A 586 31.04 27.96 -18.37
N ALA A 587 29.91 27.34 -17.98
CA ALA A 587 29.44 26.07 -18.53
C ALA A 587 29.22 26.10 -20.05
N VAL A 588 28.89 27.25 -20.63
CA VAL A 588 28.64 27.43 -22.08
C VAL A 588 29.84 26.99 -22.91
N THR A 589 31.06 27.26 -22.43
CA THR A 589 32.29 26.83 -23.10
C THR A 589 32.35 25.31 -23.19
N TYR A 590 32.24 24.61 -22.06
CA TYR A 590 32.25 23.14 -21.98
C TYR A 590 31.09 22.44 -22.69
N ILE A 591 29.92 23.10 -22.85
CA ILE A 591 28.80 22.58 -23.66
C ILE A 591 29.15 22.56 -25.15
N LEU A 592 29.76 23.65 -25.64
CA LEU A 592 30.08 23.87 -27.05
C LEU A 592 31.42 23.29 -27.50
N ASP A 593 32.37 23.10 -26.57
CA ASP A 593 33.73 22.72 -26.90
C ASP A 593 33.92 21.20 -27.10
N ASP A 594 34.74 20.89 -28.11
CA ASP A 594 34.74 19.64 -28.86
C ASP A 594 36.06 18.87 -28.80
N GLY A 595 36.83 19.13 -27.72
CA GLY A 595 37.74 18.16 -27.12
C GLY A 595 39.19 18.24 -27.57
N GLU A 596 40.00 18.94 -26.78
CA GLU A 596 41.40 18.59 -26.57
C GLU A 596 41.70 18.50 -25.07
N ASP A 597 42.69 17.67 -24.70
CA ASP A 597 43.13 17.50 -23.31
C ASP A 597 44.01 18.68 -22.91
N CYS A 598 43.37 19.78 -22.47
CA CYS A 598 44.03 21.04 -22.11
C CYS A 598 44.90 20.91 -20.84
N GLY A 599 46.05 20.26 -20.97
CA GLY A 599 47.09 20.20 -19.95
C GLY A 599 47.65 21.58 -19.64
N GLY A 600 47.08 22.27 -18.65
CA GLY A 600 47.55 23.57 -18.20
C GLY A 600 46.96 23.96 -16.83
N ASN A 601 47.83 24.26 -15.88
CA ASN A 601 47.55 24.97 -14.62
C ASN A 601 46.49 24.36 -13.69
N LYS A 602 46.87 23.26 -13.00
CA LYS A 602 46.62 23.23 -11.55
C LYS A 602 47.40 24.39 -10.91
N PRO A 603 46.79 25.23 -10.06
CA PRO A 603 47.56 26.09 -9.16
C PRO A 603 48.45 25.23 -8.26
N LEU A 604 49.63 25.74 -7.89
CA LEU A 604 50.47 25.09 -6.90
C LEU A 604 49.77 25.10 -5.53
N LEU A 605 49.81 23.96 -4.85
CA LEU A 605 49.97 23.94 -3.41
C LEU A 605 51.45 23.68 -3.16
N ASP A 606 52.07 24.52 -2.33
CA ASP A 606 53.34 24.16 -1.70
C ASP A 606 53.10 22.95 -0.80
N ASP A 607 53.90 21.89 -1.00
CA ASP A 607 54.80 21.39 0.03
C ASP A 607 55.85 20.47 -0.62
N GLY A 608 57.10 20.55 -0.16
CA GLY A 608 58.25 19.97 -0.86
C GLY A 608 58.54 18.49 -0.56
N GLY A 609 59.19 17.78 -1.49
CA GLY A 609 59.63 16.39 -1.27
C GLY A 609 60.19 15.67 -2.51
N SER A 610 61.51 15.76 -2.72
CA SER A 610 62.38 14.98 -3.63
C SER A 610 61.96 13.56 -4.06
N GLY A 611 62.18 13.14 -5.33
CA GLY A 611 62.06 11.71 -5.70
C GLY A 611 62.15 11.22 -7.16
N GLU A 612 63.18 11.58 -7.94
CA GLU A 612 63.84 10.76 -9.01
C GLU A 612 63.11 9.95 -10.15
N GLN A 613 63.61 10.18 -11.39
CA GLN A 613 63.92 9.22 -12.49
C GLN A 613 62.86 8.49 -13.39
N ARG A 614 62.54 9.14 -14.53
CA ARG A 614 62.84 8.72 -15.94
C ARG A 614 62.77 7.23 -16.41
N LYS A 615 61.99 6.93 -17.48
CA LYS A 615 62.48 6.65 -18.88
C LYS A 615 61.42 6.32 -19.96
N MET A 616 61.88 6.39 -21.23
CA MET A 616 61.23 6.23 -22.57
C MET A 616 60.74 4.79 -22.91
N GLY A 617 59.96 4.49 -23.97
CA GLY A 617 59.21 5.32 -24.95
C GLY A 617 59.20 4.79 -26.43
N VAL A 618 58.34 5.40 -27.30
CA VAL A 618 58.55 5.69 -28.76
C VAL A 618 58.17 4.67 -29.91
N ARG A 619 57.50 5.20 -30.98
CA ARG A 619 57.31 4.75 -32.42
C ARG A 619 56.28 3.63 -32.79
N HIS A 620 55.73 3.53 -34.04
CA HIS A 620 55.21 4.50 -35.08
C HIS A 620 54.72 3.78 -36.39
N TYR A 621 53.86 4.44 -37.21
CA TYR A 621 53.61 4.25 -38.67
C TYR A 621 53.01 2.90 -39.19
N SER A 622 52.37 2.75 -40.38
CA SER A 622 51.96 3.66 -41.49
C SER A 622 50.67 3.20 -42.24
N THR A 623 50.23 3.95 -43.26
CA THR A 623 48.98 3.85 -44.07
C THR A 623 49.08 3.09 -45.41
N TYR A 624 47.94 2.76 -46.06
CA TYR A 624 47.54 3.11 -47.45
C TYR A 624 46.09 2.64 -47.79
N ALA A 625 45.49 2.92 -48.97
CA ALA A 625 44.01 3.02 -49.10
C ALA A 625 43.32 2.76 -50.49
N ARG A 626 42.00 2.43 -50.44
CA ARG A 626 40.91 2.52 -51.48
C ARG A 626 40.96 1.57 -52.71
N PRO A 627 39.89 1.40 -53.54
CA PRO A 627 38.51 1.96 -53.53
C PRO A 627 37.33 0.91 -53.60
N LEU A 628 36.09 1.38 -53.83
CA LEU A 628 34.80 0.63 -53.92
C LEU A 628 34.40 0.24 -55.37
N PRO A 629 33.46 -0.73 -55.57
CA PRO A 629 32.10 -0.34 -56.05
C PRO A 629 30.90 -1.17 -55.48
N PHE A 630 29.67 -0.81 -55.89
CA PHE A 630 28.35 -1.33 -55.44
C PHE A 630 27.94 -2.71 -55.97
N LYS A 631 27.22 -3.51 -55.16
CA LYS A 631 25.81 -3.92 -55.43
C LYS A 631 25.11 -4.63 -54.24
N ILE A 632 23.79 -4.82 -54.36
CA ILE A 632 22.84 -5.22 -53.29
C ILE A 632 22.64 -6.74 -53.22
N SER A 633 22.52 -7.30 -52.01
CA SER A 633 21.89 -8.61 -51.77
C SER A 633 21.39 -8.75 -50.33
N MET A 634 20.21 -9.34 -50.13
CA MET A 634 19.68 -9.70 -48.81
C MET A 634 20.37 -10.95 -48.27
N ARG A 635 20.68 -10.99 -46.97
CA ARG A 635 20.86 -12.25 -46.22
C ARG A 635 20.67 -12.04 -44.72
N TYR A 636 19.84 -12.90 -44.12
CA TYR A 636 20.07 -13.35 -42.75
C TYR A 636 21.48 -13.95 -42.68
N PHE A 637 22.27 -13.61 -41.66
CA PHE A 637 23.21 -14.57 -41.07
C PHE A 637 23.59 -14.19 -39.64
N CYS A 638 23.70 -15.22 -38.79
CA CYS A 638 24.30 -15.10 -37.47
C CYS A 638 25.80 -14.74 -37.62
N THR A 639 26.28 -13.79 -36.83
CA THR A 639 27.72 -13.52 -36.67
C THR A 639 28.12 -13.61 -35.20
N SER A 640 28.98 -14.57 -34.89
CA SER A 640 29.67 -14.64 -33.61
C SER A 640 30.72 -13.52 -33.52
N SER A 641 30.46 -12.47 -32.75
CA SER A 641 31.51 -11.55 -32.32
C SER A 641 32.31 -12.19 -31.19
N LYS A 642 33.60 -12.44 -31.43
CA LYS A 642 34.54 -12.85 -30.38
C LYS A 642 34.77 -11.68 -29.44
N SER A 643 33.97 -11.56 -28.38
CA SER A 643 34.30 -10.69 -27.25
C SER A 643 35.62 -11.18 -26.64
N ALA A 644 36.52 -10.25 -26.32
CA ALA A 644 37.80 -10.61 -25.70
C ALA A 644 37.54 -11.23 -24.31
N HIS A 645 38.23 -12.33 -24.00
CA HIS A 645 38.14 -13.00 -22.71
C HIS A 645 38.78 -12.17 -21.58
N VAL A 646 38.08 -11.13 -21.14
CA VAL A 646 38.22 -10.62 -19.76
C VAL A 646 37.55 -11.66 -18.85
N THR A 647 38.29 -12.70 -18.51
CA THR A 647 37.91 -13.71 -17.52
C THR A 647 37.96 -13.11 -16.11
N LYS A 648 37.02 -12.19 -15.83
CA LYS A 648 36.51 -12.06 -14.47
C LYS A 648 36.06 -13.47 -14.05
N ASN A 649 36.65 -13.99 -12.98
CA ASN A 649 36.24 -15.28 -12.41
C ASN A 649 34.77 -15.21 -12.00
N ILE A 650 33.87 -15.67 -12.87
CA ILE A 650 32.46 -15.80 -12.55
C ILE A 650 32.36 -16.93 -11.52
N PRO A 651 31.92 -16.65 -10.28
CA PRO A 651 31.92 -17.65 -9.23
C PRO A 651 30.89 -18.73 -9.56
N ASN A 652 31.39 -19.92 -9.91
CA ASN A 652 30.59 -21.05 -10.34
C ASN A 652 30.30 -21.96 -9.13
N TYR A 653 29.02 -22.14 -8.81
CA TYR A 653 28.55 -22.92 -7.66
C TYR A 653 28.03 -24.28 -8.12
N ASP A 654 27.92 -25.24 -7.21
CA ASP A 654 27.33 -26.55 -7.52
C ASP A 654 25.81 -26.53 -7.33
N TYR A 655 25.32 -25.71 -6.40
CA TYR A 655 23.89 -25.44 -6.18
C TYR A 655 23.63 -23.95 -5.96
N VAL A 656 22.54 -23.43 -6.55
CA VAL A 656 22.04 -22.08 -6.27
C VAL A 656 20.60 -22.15 -5.77
N ILE A 657 20.36 -21.69 -4.55
CA ILE A 657 19.07 -21.73 -3.85
C ILE A 657 18.46 -20.32 -3.86
N VAL A 658 17.19 -20.23 -4.28
CA VAL A 658 16.45 -18.97 -4.42
C VAL A 658 15.42 -18.84 -3.30
N GLY A 659 15.59 -17.83 -2.44
CA GLY A 659 14.76 -17.57 -1.26
C GLY A 659 15.33 -18.23 0.00
N ALA A 660 15.68 -17.43 1.01
CA ALA A 660 16.08 -17.90 2.33
C ALA A 660 14.86 -18.19 3.23
N GLY A 661 13.79 -18.73 2.65
CA GLY A 661 12.59 -19.16 3.38
C GLY A 661 12.83 -20.41 4.24
N SER A 662 11.75 -20.98 4.79
CA SER A 662 11.82 -22.16 5.66
C SER A 662 12.56 -23.33 4.99
N ALA A 663 12.24 -23.64 3.73
CA ALA A 663 12.91 -24.68 2.96
C ALA A 663 14.33 -24.30 2.53
N GLY A 664 14.53 -23.07 2.03
CA GLY A 664 15.85 -22.61 1.57
C GLY A 664 16.91 -22.59 2.66
N CYS A 665 16.55 -22.27 3.91
CA CYS A 665 17.45 -22.37 5.06
C CYS A 665 17.86 -23.83 5.35
N VAL A 666 16.92 -24.78 5.29
CA VAL A 666 17.18 -26.22 5.49
C VAL A 666 18.13 -26.74 4.40
N LEU A 667 17.80 -26.46 3.13
CA LEU A 667 18.62 -26.87 1.97
C LEU A 667 20.03 -26.27 2.03
N ALA A 668 20.15 -24.98 2.38
CA ALA A 668 21.44 -24.33 2.51
C ALA A 668 22.32 -25.01 3.58
N ASN A 669 21.74 -25.47 4.70
CA ASN A 669 22.47 -26.26 5.69
C ASN A 669 22.78 -27.68 5.20
N ARG A 670 21.79 -28.43 4.70
CA ARG A 670 21.98 -29.84 4.34
C ARG A 670 22.90 -30.00 3.14
N LEU A 671 22.75 -29.22 2.07
CA LEU A 671 23.59 -29.32 0.87
C LEU A 671 25.04 -28.87 1.12
N SER A 672 25.28 -27.86 1.96
CA SER A 672 26.63 -27.42 2.34
C SER A 672 27.28 -28.25 3.46
N SER A 673 26.60 -29.29 3.96
CA SER A 673 27.18 -30.19 4.98
C SER A 673 28.29 -31.07 4.42
N ASN A 674 28.21 -31.41 3.13
CA ASN A 674 29.36 -31.91 2.36
C ASN A 674 30.24 -30.71 1.95
N PRO A 675 31.54 -30.68 2.31
CA PRO A 675 32.44 -29.56 1.98
C PRO A 675 32.70 -29.37 0.48
N ASP A 676 32.55 -30.43 -0.34
CA ASP A 676 32.79 -30.37 -1.80
C ASP A 676 31.70 -29.59 -2.55
N ASN A 677 30.49 -29.52 -2.00
CA ASN A 677 29.37 -28.79 -2.58
C ASN A 677 29.52 -27.28 -2.31
N LYS A 678 29.76 -26.46 -3.35
CA LYS A 678 29.66 -24.99 -3.23
C LYS A 678 28.21 -24.54 -3.39
N VAL A 679 27.67 -23.88 -2.37
CA VAL A 679 26.25 -23.48 -2.31
C VAL A 679 26.13 -21.96 -2.23
N LEU A 680 25.29 -21.40 -3.09
CA LEU A 680 24.84 -20.00 -3.02
C LEU A 680 23.38 -19.95 -2.59
N LEU A 681 23.06 -19.11 -1.60
CA LEU A 681 21.69 -18.78 -1.17
C LEU A 681 21.44 -17.30 -1.45
N LEU A 682 20.37 -16.99 -2.20
CA LEU A 682 19.95 -15.62 -2.52
C LEU A 682 18.64 -15.27 -1.83
N GLU A 683 18.61 -14.17 -1.06
CA GLU A 683 17.38 -13.63 -0.45
C GLU A 683 17.12 -12.19 -0.92
N ALA A 684 15.86 -11.91 -1.29
CA ALA A 684 15.42 -10.58 -1.70
C ALA A 684 15.36 -9.60 -0.50
N GLY A 685 15.02 -10.10 0.68
CA GLY A 685 14.98 -9.34 1.94
C GLY A 685 16.34 -9.15 2.64
N PRO A 686 16.32 -8.52 3.83
CA PRO A 686 17.48 -8.34 4.69
C PRO A 686 17.73 -9.57 5.59
N LYS A 687 18.75 -9.46 6.46
CA LYS A 687 18.99 -10.40 7.56
C LYS A 687 17.97 -10.22 8.68
N ASP A 688 17.79 -11.28 9.48
CA ASP A 688 16.77 -11.40 10.53
C ASP A 688 17.17 -10.82 11.90
N TYR A 689 18.28 -10.09 11.99
CA TYR A 689 18.96 -9.66 13.22
C TYR A 689 18.20 -8.64 14.11
N THR A 690 16.91 -8.38 13.86
CA THR A 690 16.11 -7.45 14.66
C THR A 690 15.47 -8.16 15.86
N TRP A 691 15.52 -7.54 17.04
CA TRP A 691 14.88 -8.07 18.25
C TRP A 691 13.37 -8.31 18.05
N LYS A 692 12.71 -7.53 17.18
CA LYS A 692 11.29 -7.69 16.84
C LYS A 692 10.96 -9.07 16.25
N ILE A 693 11.87 -9.66 15.48
CA ILE A 693 11.71 -11.02 14.94
C ILE A 693 11.93 -12.04 16.07
N HIS A 694 12.97 -11.83 16.89
CA HIS A 694 13.37 -12.80 17.91
C HIS A 694 12.44 -12.85 19.13
N MET A 695 11.73 -11.78 19.47
CA MET A 695 10.75 -11.72 20.57
C MET A 695 9.40 -12.28 20.09
N PRO A 696 8.91 -13.42 20.63
CA PRO A 696 7.64 -14.02 20.21
C PRO A 696 6.44 -13.08 20.20
N ALA A 697 6.21 -12.32 21.29
CA ALA A 697 5.06 -11.41 21.40
C ALA A 697 5.12 -10.21 20.44
N ALA A 698 6.29 -9.87 19.88
CA ALA A 698 6.46 -8.77 18.93
C ALA A 698 5.93 -9.10 17.51
N LEU A 699 5.33 -10.28 17.31
CA LEU A 699 4.72 -10.79 16.06
C LEU A 699 4.13 -9.69 15.15
N MET A 700 3.15 -8.93 15.65
CA MET A 700 2.39 -7.93 14.88
C MET A 700 3.31 -6.85 14.28
N TYR A 701 4.37 -6.43 14.98
CA TYR A 701 5.32 -5.43 14.49
C TYR A 701 6.12 -5.87 13.24
N ASN A 702 6.17 -7.17 12.94
CA ASN A 702 6.86 -7.70 11.76
C ASN A 702 5.89 -7.92 10.58
N LEU A 703 4.60 -8.12 10.85
CA LEU A 703 3.56 -8.14 9.80
C LEU A 703 3.38 -6.74 9.23
N CYS A 704 3.28 -5.71 10.09
CA CYS A 704 3.10 -4.32 9.67
C CYS A 704 4.39 -3.60 9.21
N ASP A 705 5.47 -4.33 8.87
CA ASP A 705 6.75 -3.76 8.46
C ASP A 705 7.16 -4.28 7.06
N GLU A 706 6.88 -3.46 6.03
CA GLU A 706 7.21 -3.73 4.62
C GLU A 706 8.70 -4.06 4.39
N LYS A 707 9.60 -3.70 5.30
CA LYS A 707 11.01 -4.08 5.18
C LYS A 707 11.22 -5.60 5.24
N TYR A 708 10.42 -6.29 6.07
CA TYR A 708 10.52 -7.74 6.31
C TYR A 708 9.33 -8.53 5.75
N ASN A 709 8.34 -7.84 5.16
CA ASN A 709 7.13 -8.42 4.60
C ASN A 709 6.97 -8.03 3.12
N TRP A 710 6.57 -8.97 2.27
CA TRP A 710 6.19 -8.70 0.88
C TRP A 710 4.91 -7.87 0.74
N TYR A 711 4.01 -7.90 1.74
CA TYR A 711 2.83 -7.04 1.78
C TYR A 711 1.86 -7.25 0.58
N TYR A 712 1.70 -8.50 0.13
CA TYR A 712 0.80 -8.86 -0.97
C TYR A 712 -0.67 -8.58 -0.64
N HIS A 713 -1.46 -8.43 -1.70
CA HIS A 713 -2.91 -8.36 -1.65
C HIS A 713 -3.51 -9.26 -2.74
N THR A 714 -4.70 -9.79 -2.51
CA THR A 714 -5.49 -10.48 -3.55
C THR A 714 -6.07 -9.49 -4.55
N GLU A 715 -6.62 -10.00 -5.64
CA GLU A 715 -7.66 -9.31 -6.40
C GLU A 715 -8.97 -9.24 -5.55
N PRO A 716 -10.01 -8.53 -6.00
CA PRO A 716 -11.33 -8.58 -5.37
C PRO A 716 -11.90 -10.00 -5.35
N GLU A 717 -11.99 -10.61 -4.16
CA GLU A 717 -12.45 -11.99 -3.99
C GLU A 717 -13.98 -12.04 -4.04
N GLN A 718 -14.55 -12.61 -5.12
CA GLN A 718 -16.01 -12.63 -5.36
C GLN A 718 -16.80 -13.28 -4.23
N GLY A 719 -16.31 -14.40 -3.69
CA GLY A 719 -16.93 -15.08 -2.55
C GLY A 719 -16.74 -14.36 -1.20
N MET A 720 -15.92 -13.31 -1.14
CA MET A 720 -15.66 -12.51 0.07
C MET A 720 -16.21 -11.08 -0.08
N ASN A 721 -17.39 -10.95 -0.68
CA ASN A 721 -18.05 -9.65 -0.94
C ASN A 721 -17.14 -8.66 -1.72
N ASN A 722 -16.34 -9.15 -2.68
CA ASN A 722 -15.33 -8.40 -3.45
C ASN A 722 -14.22 -7.74 -2.60
N ARG A 723 -13.97 -8.22 -1.37
CA ARG A 723 -12.86 -7.74 -0.54
C ARG A 723 -11.51 -8.02 -1.21
N VAL A 724 -10.62 -7.04 -1.15
CA VAL A 724 -9.18 -7.20 -1.41
C VAL A 724 -8.53 -7.63 -0.10
N MET A 725 -8.00 -8.85 -0.06
CA MET A 725 -7.50 -9.49 1.18
C MET A 725 -5.99 -9.34 1.30
N TYR A 726 -5.50 -9.14 2.52
CA TYR A 726 -4.09 -8.87 2.81
C TYR A 726 -3.31 -10.14 3.15
N TRP A 727 -2.20 -10.39 2.42
CA TRP A 727 -1.43 -11.64 2.46
C TRP A 727 0.04 -11.39 2.89
N PRO A 728 0.33 -11.29 4.20
CA PRO A 728 1.67 -11.06 4.72
C PRO A 728 2.58 -12.29 4.54
N ARG A 729 3.72 -12.13 3.86
CA ARG A 729 4.74 -13.17 3.63
C ARG A 729 6.14 -12.64 3.95
N GLY A 730 6.96 -13.43 4.62
CA GLY A 730 8.30 -13.00 5.04
C GLY A 730 9.25 -12.78 3.86
N ARG A 731 9.79 -11.56 3.77
CA ARG A 731 10.86 -11.10 2.88
C ARG A 731 12.09 -10.80 3.75
N VAL A 732 12.73 -11.85 4.24
CA VAL A 732 13.82 -11.81 5.24
C VAL A 732 14.48 -13.18 5.34
N TRP A 733 15.69 -13.30 5.89
CA TRP A 733 16.24 -14.60 6.32
C TRP A 733 15.25 -15.37 7.22
N GLY A 734 15.01 -16.64 6.90
CA GLY A 734 13.98 -17.50 7.50
C GLY A 734 12.60 -17.36 6.84
N GLY A 735 12.41 -16.37 5.96
CA GLY A 735 11.14 -16.05 5.31
C GLY A 735 9.99 -15.96 6.30
N SER A 736 8.85 -16.60 5.96
CA SER A 736 7.68 -16.62 6.84
C SER A 736 7.90 -17.29 8.20
N SER A 737 8.93 -18.13 8.41
CA SER A 737 9.22 -18.66 9.77
C SER A 737 9.73 -17.57 10.73
N SER A 738 10.28 -16.48 10.19
CA SER A 738 10.68 -15.29 10.95
C SER A 738 9.50 -14.34 11.25
N LEU A 739 8.33 -14.56 10.62
CA LEU A 739 7.12 -13.73 10.77
C LEU A 739 5.88 -14.49 11.27
N ASN A 740 5.90 -15.82 11.35
CA ASN A 740 4.71 -16.63 11.71
C ASN A 740 4.33 -16.52 13.21
N ALA A 741 3.15 -17.01 13.57
CA ALA A 741 2.70 -17.13 14.96
C ALA A 741 3.36 -18.29 15.76
N MET A 742 4.49 -18.83 15.27
CA MET A 742 5.33 -19.89 15.87
C MET A 742 4.69 -21.25 16.16
N VAL A 743 3.35 -21.39 16.14
CA VAL A 743 2.61 -22.67 16.24
C VAL A 743 3.24 -23.74 15.35
N TYR A 744 3.56 -24.89 15.95
CA TYR A 744 4.13 -26.06 15.28
C TYR A 744 3.08 -27.16 15.18
N ILE A 745 2.51 -27.31 13.98
CA ILE A 745 1.63 -28.41 13.60
C ILE A 745 2.23 -29.13 12.39
N ARG A 746 1.96 -30.43 12.27
CA ARG A 746 2.41 -31.30 11.17
C ARG A 746 1.34 -31.65 10.13
N GLY A 747 0.06 -31.45 10.44
CA GLY A 747 -1.07 -31.94 9.64
C GLY A 747 -1.44 -33.39 9.97
N HIS A 748 -2.58 -33.86 9.44
CA HIS A 748 -3.02 -35.22 9.66
C HIS A 748 -2.28 -36.21 8.77
N ALA A 749 -2.06 -37.44 9.25
CA ALA A 749 -1.40 -38.49 8.48
C ALA A 749 -2.07 -38.72 7.11
N TYR A 750 -3.41 -38.76 7.09
CA TYR A 750 -4.18 -39.03 5.88
C TYR A 750 -4.06 -37.97 4.78
N ASP A 751 -3.56 -36.77 5.09
CA ASP A 751 -3.29 -35.77 4.05
C ASP A 751 -2.05 -36.14 3.23
N TYR A 752 -1.03 -36.72 3.89
CA TYR A 752 0.16 -37.28 3.23
C TYR A 752 -0.17 -38.60 2.51
N ASP A 753 -1.01 -39.44 3.12
CA ASP A 753 -1.50 -40.65 2.45
C ASP A 753 -2.45 -40.33 1.27
N ARG A 754 -3.01 -39.11 1.23
CA ARG A 754 -3.70 -38.56 0.06
C ARG A 754 -2.71 -38.05 -0.98
N TRP A 755 -1.63 -37.35 -0.60
CA TRP A 755 -0.57 -36.94 -1.53
C TRP A 755 0.01 -38.12 -2.34
N GLU A 756 0.25 -39.27 -1.71
CA GLU A 756 0.72 -40.46 -2.42
C GLU A 756 -0.31 -40.97 -3.44
N LYS A 757 -1.61 -40.98 -3.10
CA LYS A 757 -2.71 -41.32 -4.02
C LYS A 757 -2.88 -40.28 -5.15
N GLU A 758 -2.56 -39.01 -4.88
CA GLU A 758 -2.53 -37.91 -5.86
C GLU A 758 -1.27 -37.94 -6.76
N GLY A 759 -0.41 -38.94 -6.61
CA GLY A 759 0.74 -39.21 -7.49
C GLY A 759 2.10 -38.78 -6.92
N ALA A 760 2.17 -38.22 -5.71
CA ALA A 760 3.42 -37.98 -5.01
C ALA A 760 3.94 -39.28 -4.36
N ILE A 761 4.32 -40.25 -5.19
CA ILE A 761 4.77 -41.58 -4.76
C ILE A 761 5.96 -41.46 -3.80
N GLY A 762 5.90 -42.15 -2.66
CA GLY A 762 6.90 -42.07 -1.60
C GLY A 762 6.74 -40.86 -0.67
N TRP A 763 5.58 -40.18 -0.68
CA TRP A 763 5.26 -39.07 0.23
C TRP A 763 4.10 -39.36 1.20
N SER A 764 3.79 -40.64 1.46
CA SER A 764 2.87 -41.05 2.53
C SER A 764 3.31 -40.53 3.90
N TYR A 765 2.42 -40.60 4.92
CA TYR A 765 2.80 -40.23 6.28
C TYR A 765 3.94 -41.10 6.82
N ALA A 766 3.96 -42.39 6.46
CA ALA A 766 5.03 -43.31 6.83
C ALA A 766 6.40 -42.87 6.27
N ASP A 767 6.44 -42.28 5.07
CA ASP A 767 7.68 -41.72 4.47
C ASP A 767 8.01 -40.30 4.95
N CYS A 768 7.11 -39.63 5.68
CA CYS A 768 7.26 -38.22 6.09
C CYS A 768 7.54 -38.07 7.59
N LEU A 769 6.97 -38.94 8.44
CA LEU A 769 7.21 -38.94 9.89
C LEU A 769 8.69 -39.10 10.30
N PRO A 770 9.52 -39.93 9.65
CA PRO A 770 10.97 -39.98 9.92
C PRO A 770 11.66 -38.63 9.71
N TYR A 771 11.21 -37.85 8.71
CA TYR A 771 11.74 -36.54 8.39
C TYR A 771 11.24 -35.43 9.33
N PHE A 772 10.00 -35.53 9.82
CA PHE A 772 9.54 -34.70 10.95
C PHE A 772 10.37 -34.93 12.22
N ARG A 773 10.83 -36.17 12.46
CA ARG A 773 11.72 -36.52 13.58
C ARG A 773 13.16 -36.02 13.34
N LYS A 774 13.72 -36.20 12.13
CA LYS A 774 15.03 -35.67 11.68
C LYS A 774 15.16 -34.15 11.88
N ALA A 775 14.07 -33.41 11.67
CA ALA A 775 14.03 -31.95 11.78
C ALA A 775 14.00 -31.44 13.24
N GLN A 776 13.42 -32.19 14.17
CA GLN A 776 12.92 -31.68 15.46
C GLN A 776 13.79 -32.09 16.66
N THR A 777 13.95 -31.16 17.61
CA THR A 777 14.22 -31.48 19.02
C THR A 777 13.02 -31.03 19.84
N HIS A 778 12.23 -31.95 20.38
CA HIS A 778 11.08 -31.62 21.24
C HIS A 778 11.49 -31.60 22.71
N GLU A 779 11.00 -30.62 23.48
CA GLU A 779 11.37 -30.49 24.90
C GLU A 779 10.89 -31.64 25.80
N LEU A 780 9.84 -32.37 25.39
CA LEU A 780 9.35 -33.58 26.08
C LEU A 780 10.06 -34.85 25.57
N GLY A 781 11.20 -34.70 24.90
CA GLY A 781 12.03 -35.78 24.36
C GLY A 781 11.48 -36.44 23.09
N PRO A 782 12.27 -37.36 22.50
CA PRO A 782 11.83 -38.18 21.37
C PRO A 782 10.80 -39.24 21.80
N ASN A 783 9.97 -39.65 20.84
CA ASN A 783 9.19 -40.90 20.87
C ASN A 783 8.98 -41.38 19.42
N ASP A 784 8.03 -42.26 19.14
CA ASP A 784 7.75 -42.75 17.78
C ASP A 784 7.34 -41.64 16.80
N TYR A 785 6.84 -40.51 17.32
CA TYR A 785 6.42 -39.35 16.56
C TYR A 785 7.38 -38.16 16.70
N ARG A 786 7.95 -37.92 17.88
CA ARG A 786 8.77 -36.74 18.20
C ARG A 786 10.26 -36.96 17.96
N GLY A 787 10.95 -35.91 17.51
CA GLY A 787 12.41 -35.88 17.35
C GLY A 787 13.12 -35.42 18.63
N GLY A 788 14.34 -35.93 18.85
CA GLY A 788 15.18 -35.60 20.01
C GLY A 788 16.36 -34.68 19.73
N ASP A 789 16.89 -34.70 18.49
CA ASP A 789 18.23 -34.18 18.17
C ASP A 789 18.26 -33.25 16.94
N GLY A 790 17.10 -33.00 16.32
CA GLY A 790 16.99 -32.15 15.13
C GLY A 790 17.11 -30.65 15.46
N PRO A 791 17.64 -29.82 14.55
CA PRO A 791 18.01 -28.42 14.85
C PRO A 791 16.82 -27.48 15.11
N LEU A 792 15.60 -27.85 14.72
CA LEU A 792 14.39 -27.11 15.06
C LEU A 792 13.93 -27.48 16.48
N HIS A 793 14.32 -26.69 17.46
CA HIS A 793 13.75 -26.80 18.80
C HIS A 793 12.25 -26.46 18.79
N VAL A 794 11.46 -27.32 19.42
CA VAL A 794 10.02 -27.18 19.62
C VAL A 794 9.71 -27.37 21.11
N SER A 795 8.95 -26.45 21.69
CA SER A 795 8.48 -26.49 23.08
C SER A 795 6.95 -26.54 23.13
N ARG A 796 6.37 -27.05 24.22
CA ARG A 796 4.93 -26.99 24.44
C ARG A 796 4.54 -25.60 24.94
N GLY A 797 3.36 -25.13 24.55
CA GLY A 797 2.77 -23.90 25.05
C GLY A 797 2.70 -23.90 26.58
N LYS A 798 3.32 -22.91 27.22
CA LYS A 798 3.41 -22.77 28.68
C LYS A 798 2.89 -21.41 29.10
N SER A 799 1.67 -21.39 29.62
CA SER A 799 1.04 -20.18 30.14
C SER A 799 0.32 -20.44 31.46
N ASN A 800 0.40 -19.48 32.37
CA ASN A 800 -0.36 -19.46 33.62
C ASN A 800 -1.75 -18.82 33.43
N ASN A 801 -2.12 -18.41 32.22
CA ASN A 801 -3.43 -17.79 31.96
C ASN A 801 -4.54 -18.86 32.02
N PRO A 802 -5.53 -18.74 32.93
CA PRO A 802 -6.54 -19.78 33.13
C PRO A 802 -7.48 -19.95 31.93
N LEU A 803 -7.53 -18.98 31.00
CA LEU A 803 -8.39 -19.07 29.81
C LEU A 803 -8.00 -20.22 28.86
N PHE A 804 -6.72 -20.60 28.77
CA PHE A 804 -6.31 -21.76 27.98
C PHE A 804 -6.86 -23.07 28.57
N LYS A 805 -6.80 -23.20 29.90
CA LYS A 805 -7.38 -24.34 30.59
C LYS A 805 -8.91 -24.35 30.46
N ALA A 806 -9.55 -23.19 30.59
CA ALA A 806 -11.00 -23.06 30.37
C ALA A 806 -11.42 -23.46 28.95
N PHE A 807 -10.63 -23.12 27.92
CA PHE A 807 -10.89 -23.56 26.54
C PHE A 807 -10.82 -25.10 26.38
N ILE A 808 -9.79 -25.73 26.94
CA ILE A 808 -9.62 -27.19 26.89
C ILE A 808 -10.76 -27.89 27.67
N GLU A 809 -11.07 -27.43 28.89
CA GLU A 809 -12.17 -27.97 29.70
C GLU A 809 -13.54 -27.75 29.03
N ALA A 810 -13.74 -26.63 28.32
CA ALA A 810 -14.94 -26.38 27.53
C ALA A 810 -15.08 -27.35 26.35
N GLY A 811 -14.03 -27.57 25.55
CA GLY A 811 -14.08 -28.55 24.45
C GLY A 811 -14.40 -29.97 24.93
N ILE A 812 -13.88 -30.35 26.10
CA ILE A 812 -14.20 -31.62 26.78
C ILE A 812 -15.67 -31.64 27.25
N GLN A 813 -16.19 -30.54 27.81
CA GLN A 813 -17.60 -30.42 28.21
C GLN A 813 -18.58 -30.49 27.03
N THR A 814 -18.19 -29.99 25.85
CA THR A 814 -18.94 -30.18 24.59
C THR A 814 -18.93 -31.64 24.09
N GLY A 815 -17.99 -32.46 24.59
CA GLY A 815 -17.88 -33.89 24.29
C GLY A 815 -16.72 -34.27 23.36
N TYR A 816 -15.82 -33.34 23.02
CA TYR A 816 -14.61 -33.67 22.26
C TYR A 816 -13.54 -34.28 23.17
N PRO A 817 -12.70 -35.21 22.66
CA PRO A 817 -11.63 -35.79 23.45
C PRO A 817 -10.54 -34.75 23.77
N PHE A 818 -9.78 -34.99 24.83
CA PHE A 818 -8.50 -34.32 25.05
C PHE A 818 -7.43 -34.96 24.15
N THR A 819 -6.54 -34.16 23.58
CA THR A 819 -5.29 -34.63 22.95
C THR A 819 -4.07 -34.08 23.70
N ASP A 820 -3.19 -35.01 24.11
CA ASP A 820 -1.89 -34.67 24.70
C ASP A 820 -0.83 -34.36 23.63
N ASP A 821 -1.01 -34.76 22.38
CA ASP A 821 -0.01 -34.55 21.32
C ASP A 821 -0.69 -34.46 19.95
N MET A 822 -1.06 -33.23 19.55
CA MET A 822 -1.66 -32.94 18.24
C MET A 822 -0.74 -33.33 17.05
N ASN A 823 0.55 -33.57 17.32
CA ASN A 823 1.58 -33.95 16.35
C ASN A 823 1.93 -35.45 16.43
N GLY A 824 1.29 -36.20 17.32
CA GLY A 824 1.51 -37.61 17.60
C GLY A 824 0.34 -38.51 17.16
N TYR A 825 -0.03 -39.48 18.01
CA TYR A 825 -1.02 -40.52 17.70
C TYR A 825 -2.41 -39.97 17.33
N GLN A 826 -2.90 -38.94 18.04
CA GLN A 826 -4.27 -38.45 17.94
C GLN A 826 -4.32 -36.92 17.78
N GLN A 827 -4.60 -36.43 16.58
CA GLN A 827 -4.85 -35.01 16.34
C GLN A 827 -6.28 -34.59 16.76
N GLU A 828 -7.27 -35.48 16.66
CA GLU A 828 -8.68 -35.18 16.99
C GLU A 828 -8.87 -34.90 18.48
N GLY A 829 -9.38 -33.70 18.80
CA GLY A 829 -9.64 -33.25 20.17
C GLY A 829 -9.23 -31.81 20.42
N VAL A 830 -9.31 -31.39 21.68
CA VAL A 830 -8.76 -30.13 22.20
C VAL A 830 -7.55 -30.38 23.11
N GLY A 831 -6.60 -29.45 23.15
CA GLY A 831 -5.38 -29.64 23.93
C GLY A 831 -4.38 -28.50 23.79
N TRP A 832 -3.14 -28.78 24.22
CA TRP A 832 -2.01 -27.85 24.17
C TRP A 832 -1.35 -27.86 22.78
N MET A 833 -0.94 -26.68 22.31
CA MET A 833 -0.15 -26.56 21.07
C MET A 833 1.35 -26.59 21.36
N ASP A 834 2.09 -27.15 20.40
CA ASP A 834 3.54 -27.01 20.34
C ASP A 834 3.94 -25.71 19.60
N MET A 835 5.11 -25.17 19.88
CA MET A 835 5.63 -23.92 19.32
C MET A 835 7.12 -24.02 18.95
N THR A 836 7.50 -23.36 17.85
CA THR A 836 8.89 -23.08 17.46
C THR A 836 9.48 -21.93 18.30
N ILE A 837 9.52 -22.13 19.62
CA ILE A 837 10.12 -21.23 20.60
C ILE A 837 11.15 -22.02 21.41
N HIS A 838 12.31 -21.41 21.67
CA HIS A 838 13.35 -21.98 22.53
C HIS A 838 13.97 -20.88 23.38
N LYS A 839 14.08 -21.11 24.71
CA LYS A 839 14.59 -20.13 25.69
C LYS A 839 13.98 -18.73 25.51
N GLY A 840 12.65 -18.69 25.37
CA GLY A 840 11.87 -17.46 25.20
C GLY A 840 12.09 -16.68 23.90
N ARG A 841 12.79 -17.26 22.92
CA ARG A 841 13.03 -16.65 21.60
C ARG A 841 12.37 -17.47 20.50
N ARG A 842 11.90 -16.78 19.45
CA ARG A 842 11.48 -17.40 18.19
C ARG A 842 12.60 -18.28 17.63
N TRP A 843 12.28 -19.51 17.29
CA TRP A 843 13.20 -20.48 16.69
C TRP A 843 12.89 -20.71 15.20
N SER A 844 13.14 -19.67 14.39
CA SER A 844 12.91 -19.67 12.94
C SER A 844 13.86 -20.64 12.21
N ALA A 845 13.58 -20.92 10.93
CA ALA A 845 14.45 -21.71 10.06
C ALA A 845 15.83 -21.06 9.84
N SER A 846 15.91 -19.73 9.90
CA SER A 846 17.19 -19.01 9.86
C SER A 846 18.04 -19.30 11.09
N VAL A 847 17.48 -19.21 12.29
CA VAL A 847 18.20 -19.45 13.56
C VAL A 847 18.59 -20.93 13.71
N SER A 848 17.70 -21.85 13.34
CA SER A 848 17.94 -23.30 13.47
C SER A 848 18.87 -23.88 12.39
N TYR A 849 18.69 -23.52 11.11
CA TYR A 849 19.46 -24.11 10.01
C TYR A 849 20.52 -23.19 9.42
N LEU A 850 20.17 -21.94 9.09
CA LEU A 850 21.09 -21.06 8.33
C LEU A 850 22.24 -20.55 9.21
N TRP A 851 21.95 -19.98 10.38
CA TRP A 851 22.94 -19.36 11.26
C TRP A 851 24.09 -20.31 11.65
N PRO A 852 23.87 -21.61 11.97
CA PRO A 852 24.96 -22.56 12.17
C PRO A 852 25.79 -22.85 10.91
N ALA A 853 25.14 -22.90 9.74
CA ALA A 853 25.78 -23.22 8.46
C ALA A 853 26.62 -22.07 7.89
N LEU A 854 26.34 -20.80 8.25
CA LEU A 854 27.12 -19.62 7.83
C LEU A 854 28.59 -19.64 8.28
N LYS A 855 28.99 -20.57 9.16
CA LYS A 855 30.38 -20.80 9.56
C LYS A 855 31.20 -21.60 8.53
N ARG A 856 30.57 -22.17 7.49
CA ARG A 856 31.22 -23.05 6.52
C ARG A 856 31.66 -22.27 5.26
N ASN A 857 32.92 -22.42 4.86
CA ASN A 857 33.53 -21.69 3.74
C ASN A 857 32.92 -22.02 2.35
N ASN A 858 32.16 -23.11 2.23
CA ASN A 858 31.49 -23.54 1.00
C ASN A 858 30.05 -23.01 0.85
N LEU A 859 29.48 -22.36 1.87
CA LEU A 859 28.16 -21.71 1.81
C LEU A 859 28.32 -20.19 1.72
N LYS A 860 27.72 -19.57 0.69
CA LYS A 860 27.56 -18.12 0.60
C LYS A 860 26.08 -17.74 0.68
N ALA A 861 25.72 -16.81 1.55
CA ALA A 861 24.35 -16.27 1.65
C ALA A 861 24.34 -14.75 1.38
N GLU A 862 23.59 -14.33 0.37
CA GLU A 862 23.41 -12.94 -0.06
C GLU A 862 22.02 -12.42 0.34
N THR A 863 21.93 -11.11 0.57
CA THR A 863 20.69 -10.39 0.92
C THR A 863 20.47 -9.19 -0.01
N GLY A 864 19.23 -8.74 -0.14
CA GLY A 864 18.86 -7.68 -1.09
C GLY A 864 18.99 -8.12 -2.55
N ALA A 865 18.92 -9.43 -2.80
CA ALA A 865 19.17 -10.10 -4.08
C ALA A 865 17.85 -10.63 -4.66
N LEU A 866 17.16 -9.80 -5.44
CA LEU A 866 15.91 -10.16 -6.11
C LEU A 866 16.22 -10.94 -7.39
N VAL A 867 15.94 -12.25 -7.40
CA VAL A 867 16.02 -13.06 -8.64
C VAL A 867 14.97 -12.59 -9.62
N THR A 868 15.37 -12.34 -10.86
CA THR A 868 14.51 -11.77 -11.92
C THR A 868 14.02 -12.82 -12.89
N ARG A 869 14.87 -13.77 -13.26
CA ARG A 869 14.59 -14.88 -14.19
C ARG A 869 15.68 -15.96 -14.11
N LEU A 870 15.37 -17.16 -14.56
CA LEU A 870 16.32 -18.24 -14.78
C LEU A 870 17.07 -18.05 -16.12
N LEU A 871 18.23 -18.71 -16.24
CA LEU A 871 19.01 -18.80 -17.48
C LEU A 871 18.94 -20.24 -17.98
N ALA A 872 18.29 -20.46 -19.12
CA ALA A 872 18.15 -21.78 -19.75
C ALA A 872 18.96 -21.85 -21.07
N ASP A 873 19.58 -23.01 -21.31
CA ASP A 873 20.05 -23.46 -22.63
C ASP A 873 19.22 -24.67 -23.03
N LYS A 874 18.41 -24.52 -24.09
CA LYS A 874 17.46 -25.52 -24.60
C LYS A 874 16.57 -26.10 -23.49
N THR A 875 16.82 -27.33 -23.07
CA THR A 875 16.05 -28.10 -22.08
C THR A 875 16.64 -28.07 -20.67
N LYS A 876 17.63 -27.21 -20.40
CA LYS A 876 18.37 -27.18 -19.13
C LYS A 876 18.54 -25.78 -18.55
N VAL A 877 18.27 -25.61 -17.26
CA VAL A 877 18.67 -24.42 -16.50
C VAL A 877 20.15 -24.52 -16.15
N ILE A 878 20.91 -23.48 -16.53
CA ILE A 878 22.35 -23.36 -16.32
C ILE A 878 22.72 -22.28 -15.30
N GLY A 879 21.76 -21.50 -14.83
CA GLY A 879 21.97 -20.41 -13.88
C GLY A 879 20.72 -19.55 -13.65
N LEU A 880 20.91 -18.39 -13.01
CA LEU A 880 19.88 -17.35 -12.95
C LEU A 880 20.44 -15.92 -13.03
N GLU A 881 19.54 -14.97 -13.21
CA GLU A 881 19.79 -13.53 -13.14
C GLU A 881 19.10 -12.93 -11.90
N TYR A 882 19.77 -11.98 -11.25
CA TYR A 882 19.26 -11.31 -10.06
C TYR A 882 19.74 -9.85 -9.96
N GLN A 883 18.95 -9.00 -9.34
CA GLN A 883 19.30 -7.61 -9.06
C GLN A 883 19.70 -7.45 -7.59
N GLN A 884 20.83 -6.79 -7.35
CA GLN A 884 21.33 -6.49 -6.00
C GLN A 884 22.00 -5.12 -5.98
N LYS A 885 21.55 -4.23 -5.08
CA LYS A 885 22.01 -2.82 -4.98
C LYS A 885 21.93 -2.06 -6.32
N GLY A 886 20.82 -2.20 -7.05
CA GLY A 886 20.60 -1.59 -8.37
C GLY A 886 21.32 -2.28 -9.55
N ILE A 887 22.28 -3.17 -9.28
CA ILE A 887 23.08 -3.84 -10.32
C ILE A 887 22.46 -5.21 -10.65
N THR A 888 22.15 -5.44 -11.92
CA THR A 888 21.83 -6.78 -12.45
C THR A 888 23.08 -7.65 -12.52
N LYS A 889 22.98 -8.89 -12.04
CA LYS A 889 24.05 -9.88 -11.95
C LYS A 889 23.54 -11.22 -12.45
N GLN A 890 24.44 -12.05 -12.98
CA GLN A 890 24.15 -13.42 -13.37
C GLN A 890 25.07 -14.38 -12.60
N VAL A 891 24.58 -15.58 -12.32
CA VAL A 891 25.36 -16.67 -11.71
C VAL A 891 24.98 -17.99 -12.36
N TYR A 892 25.98 -18.83 -12.58
CA TYR A 892 25.84 -20.15 -13.19
C TYR A 892 26.01 -21.25 -12.14
N THR A 893 25.42 -22.41 -12.41
CA THR A 893 25.47 -23.60 -11.56
C THR A 893 26.02 -24.79 -12.34
N LYS A 894 26.79 -25.67 -11.67
CA LYS A 894 27.27 -26.92 -12.27
C LYS A 894 26.25 -28.05 -12.21
N ARG A 895 25.35 -28.06 -11.22
CA ARG A 895 24.32 -29.10 -11.07
C ARG A 895 22.93 -28.51 -11.26
N GLU A 896 22.47 -27.73 -10.29
CA GLU A 896 21.05 -27.35 -10.20
C GLU A 896 20.82 -25.94 -9.64
N VAL A 897 19.70 -25.33 -10.05
CA VAL A 897 19.01 -24.24 -9.36
C VAL A 897 17.83 -24.81 -8.58
N ILE A 898 17.63 -24.37 -7.34
CA ILE A 898 16.54 -24.82 -6.48
C ILE A 898 15.70 -23.62 -6.06
N LEU A 899 14.42 -23.60 -6.44
CA LEU A 899 13.47 -22.56 -6.06
C LEU A 899 12.85 -22.88 -4.69
N SER A 900 12.95 -21.95 -3.75
CA SER A 900 12.34 -21.98 -2.42
C SER A 900 11.69 -20.63 -2.07
N GLY A 901 11.17 -19.92 -3.08
CA GLY A 901 10.52 -18.60 -2.94
C GLY A 901 9.13 -18.62 -2.28
N GLY A 902 8.59 -19.81 -2.03
CA GLY A 902 7.25 -20.02 -1.50
C GLY A 902 6.18 -19.96 -2.59
N ALA A 903 4.95 -20.31 -2.20
CA ALA A 903 3.81 -20.47 -3.10
C ALA A 903 3.47 -19.27 -4.01
N ILE A 904 4.03 -18.08 -3.77
CA ILE A 904 3.80 -16.86 -4.56
C ILE A 904 4.99 -16.56 -5.48
N ASN A 905 6.21 -16.40 -4.94
CA ASN A 905 7.37 -16.02 -5.75
C ASN A 905 7.88 -17.14 -6.66
N THR A 906 7.75 -18.41 -6.26
CA THR A 906 8.23 -19.54 -7.06
C THR A 906 7.50 -19.64 -8.42
N PRO A 907 6.15 -19.71 -8.50
CA PRO A 907 5.46 -19.69 -9.80
C PRO A 907 5.67 -18.37 -10.56
N GLN A 908 5.81 -17.23 -9.86
CA GLN A 908 6.15 -15.96 -10.50
C GLN A 908 7.51 -16.02 -11.22
N ILE A 909 8.56 -16.54 -10.57
CA ILE A 909 9.90 -16.68 -11.16
C ILE A 909 9.88 -17.68 -12.33
N LEU A 910 9.14 -18.79 -12.23
CA LEU A 910 8.95 -19.72 -13.34
C LEU A 910 8.30 -19.03 -14.55
N MET A 911 7.17 -18.34 -14.35
CA MET A 911 6.48 -17.63 -15.43
C MET A 911 7.35 -16.53 -16.06
N LEU A 912 8.05 -15.72 -15.27
CA LEU A 912 8.99 -14.69 -15.77
C LEU A 912 10.18 -15.30 -16.54
N SER A 913 10.48 -16.58 -16.30
CA SER A 913 11.51 -17.34 -17.02
C SER A 913 10.97 -18.07 -18.25
N GLY A 914 9.72 -17.85 -18.65
CA GLY A 914 9.09 -18.52 -19.79
C GLY A 914 8.59 -19.95 -19.49
N ILE A 915 8.46 -20.33 -18.23
CA ILE A 915 8.01 -21.66 -17.78
C ILE A 915 6.61 -21.52 -17.17
N GLY A 916 5.59 -21.96 -17.88
CA GLY A 916 4.20 -21.82 -17.43
C GLY A 916 3.18 -22.01 -18.55
N ASN A 917 1.96 -21.50 -18.36
CA ASN A 917 0.92 -21.54 -19.40
C ASN A 917 1.30 -20.70 -20.62
N ALA A 918 1.67 -21.35 -21.72
CA ALA A 918 2.22 -20.71 -22.92
C ALA A 918 1.31 -19.62 -23.50
N ASP A 919 -0.01 -19.76 -23.39
CA ASP A 919 -0.97 -18.82 -23.98
C ASP A 919 -1.26 -17.60 -23.09
N GLU A 920 -0.76 -17.60 -21.85
CA GLU A 920 -0.74 -16.43 -20.97
C GLU A 920 0.62 -15.72 -21.04
N LEU A 921 1.72 -16.48 -21.12
CA LEU A 921 3.06 -15.94 -21.33
C LEU A 921 3.19 -15.14 -22.64
N LYS A 922 2.60 -15.64 -23.75
CA LYS A 922 2.54 -14.93 -25.04
C LYS A 922 1.84 -13.56 -24.95
N LYS A 923 0.77 -13.44 -24.14
CA LYS A 923 0.02 -12.18 -23.97
C LYS A 923 0.83 -11.09 -23.26
N LEU A 924 1.88 -11.49 -22.53
CA LEU A 924 2.85 -10.60 -21.88
C LEU A 924 4.18 -10.56 -22.64
N GLU A 925 4.23 -11.04 -23.89
CA GLU A 925 5.42 -11.10 -24.74
C GLU A 925 6.63 -11.83 -24.11
N ILE A 926 6.37 -12.76 -23.19
CA ILE A 926 7.40 -13.58 -22.56
C ILE A 926 7.71 -14.77 -23.48
N PRO A 927 8.96 -14.94 -23.95
CA PRO A 927 9.33 -16.11 -24.75
C PRO A 927 9.08 -17.40 -23.96
N VAL A 928 8.30 -18.31 -24.54
CA VAL A 928 7.97 -19.59 -23.89
C VAL A 928 9.16 -20.53 -24.02
N VAL A 929 9.78 -20.85 -22.88
CA VAL A 929 10.82 -21.88 -22.74
C VAL A 929 10.18 -23.25 -22.56
N LEU A 930 9.12 -23.33 -21.75
CA LEU A 930 8.39 -24.58 -21.50
C LEU A 930 6.91 -24.32 -21.19
N ASN A 931 6.02 -25.02 -21.89
CA ASN A 931 4.57 -24.96 -21.67
C ASN A 931 4.16 -25.90 -20.52
N LEU A 932 4.17 -25.39 -19.30
CA LEU A 932 3.87 -26.15 -18.08
C LEU A 932 2.64 -25.55 -17.38
N LYS A 933 1.45 -25.96 -17.83
CA LYS A 933 0.18 -25.30 -17.48
C LYS A 933 -0.19 -25.30 -16.00
N GLY A 934 0.39 -26.18 -15.18
CA GLY A 934 0.17 -26.21 -13.74
C GLY A 934 0.85 -25.08 -12.95
N VAL A 935 1.78 -24.33 -13.55
CA VAL A 935 2.51 -23.26 -12.83
C VAL A 935 1.57 -22.11 -12.48
N GLY A 936 1.38 -21.88 -11.18
CA GLY A 936 0.51 -20.85 -10.63
C GLY A 936 -0.93 -21.29 -10.37
N GLU A 937 -1.40 -22.35 -11.02
CA GLU A 937 -2.75 -22.92 -10.81
C GLU A 937 -2.82 -23.75 -9.51
N ASN A 938 -4.02 -24.21 -9.11
CA ASN A 938 -4.24 -25.08 -7.93
C ASN A 938 -3.87 -24.43 -6.57
N LEU A 939 -3.80 -23.10 -6.48
CA LEU A 939 -3.56 -22.35 -5.24
C LEU A 939 -4.61 -22.73 -4.18
N GLN A 940 -4.12 -23.12 -3.00
CA GLN A 940 -4.94 -23.38 -1.81
C GLN A 940 -4.38 -22.59 -0.63
N ASP A 941 -5.24 -21.93 0.13
CA ASP A 941 -4.92 -21.25 1.40
C ASP A 941 -6.02 -21.58 2.44
N HIS A 942 -5.66 -21.61 3.72
CA HIS A 942 -6.61 -21.80 4.82
C HIS A 942 -7.34 -20.47 5.10
N LEU A 943 -8.68 -20.52 5.17
CA LEU A 943 -9.51 -19.39 5.58
C LEU A 943 -9.93 -19.58 7.04
N GLU A 944 -9.78 -18.56 7.87
CA GLU A 944 -10.16 -18.56 9.29
C GLU A 944 -11.08 -17.36 9.60
N VAL A 945 -12.00 -17.52 10.56
CA VAL A 945 -12.82 -16.45 11.12
C VAL A 945 -12.58 -16.31 12.62
N TYR A 946 -12.70 -15.09 13.14
CA TYR A 946 -12.41 -14.78 14.56
C TYR A 946 -13.71 -14.68 15.35
N ILE A 947 -13.93 -15.61 16.28
CA ILE A 947 -15.06 -15.59 17.21
C ILE A 947 -14.59 -14.95 18.51
N GLN A 948 -15.09 -13.76 18.82
CA GLN A 948 -14.58 -12.87 19.87
C GLN A 948 -15.58 -12.74 21.01
N GLN A 949 -15.13 -13.00 22.24
CA GLN A 949 -15.92 -12.88 23.46
C GLN A 949 -15.29 -11.84 24.40
N LYS A 950 -16.11 -10.99 25.00
CA LYS A 950 -15.69 -10.11 26.09
C LYS A 950 -15.32 -10.94 27.32
N CYS A 951 -14.27 -10.53 28.02
CA CYS A 951 -13.82 -11.16 29.25
C CYS A 951 -14.28 -10.32 30.45
N THR A 952 -14.98 -10.93 31.41
CA THR A 952 -15.43 -10.27 32.64
C THR A 952 -14.29 -9.92 33.59
N GLN A 953 -13.16 -10.62 33.49
CA GLN A 953 -12.00 -10.49 34.37
C GLN A 953 -10.81 -9.82 33.65
N PRO A 954 -9.97 -9.04 34.36
CA PRO A 954 -8.84 -8.29 33.77
C PRO A 954 -7.60 -9.15 33.46
N ILE A 955 -7.81 -10.39 33.01
CA ILE A 955 -6.78 -11.44 32.86
C ILE A 955 -6.29 -11.61 31.41
N THR A 956 -6.60 -10.66 30.53
CA THR A 956 -6.29 -10.74 29.09
C THR A 956 -5.17 -9.77 28.69
N LEU A 957 -4.58 -10.00 27.52
CA LEU A 957 -3.45 -9.22 26.98
C LEU A 957 -3.81 -7.77 26.59
N TYR A 958 -5.07 -7.36 26.79
CA TYR A 958 -5.47 -5.94 26.75
C TYR A 958 -4.58 -5.06 27.65
N SER A 959 -4.17 -5.61 28.81
CA SER A 959 -3.26 -4.95 29.75
C SER A 959 -1.81 -4.80 29.24
N ALA A 960 -1.43 -5.50 28.16
CA ALA A 960 -0.09 -5.48 27.55
C ALA A 960 0.00 -4.61 26.28
N GLN A 961 -0.97 -3.72 26.07
CA GLN A 961 -1.05 -2.83 24.90
C GLN A 961 -0.39 -1.46 25.15
N TRP A 962 -0.20 -0.68 24.08
CA TRP A 962 0.44 0.66 24.13
C TRP A 962 -0.26 1.68 25.03
N LYS A 963 -1.54 1.45 25.34
CA LYS A 963 -2.34 2.19 26.35
C LYS A 963 -1.81 2.03 27.77
N PHE A 964 -1.04 0.98 28.05
CA PHE A 964 -0.44 0.64 29.34
C PHE A 964 1.09 0.56 29.22
N PRO A 965 1.78 1.67 28.92
CA PRO A 965 3.21 1.65 28.56
C PRO A 965 4.10 1.11 29.70
N HIS A 966 3.69 1.26 30.96
CA HIS A 966 4.39 0.67 32.11
C HIS A 966 4.44 -0.87 32.04
N ASN A 967 3.37 -1.53 31.58
CA ASN A 967 3.34 -2.98 31.40
C ASN A 967 4.20 -3.38 30.19
N MET A 968 4.12 -2.66 29.07
CA MET A 968 4.99 -2.91 27.91
C MET A 968 6.47 -2.75 28.24
N ILE A 969 6.84 -1.73 29.02
CA ILE A 969 8.21 -1.52 29.51
C ILE A 969 8.64 -2.67 30.43
N ARG A 970 7.78 -3.11 31.37
CA ARG A 970 8.07 -4.26 32.24
C ARG A 970 8.30 -5.54 31.45
N ILE A 971 7.41 -5.86 30.50
CA ILE A 971 7.49 -7.04 29.63
C ILE A 971 8.75 -7.00 28.76
N GLY A 972 9.04 -5.84 28.17
CA GLY A 972 10.25 -5.62 27.38
C GLY A 972 11.52 -5.81 28.20
N LEU A 973 11.61 -5.18 29.38
CA LEU A 973 12.76 -5.31 30.28
C LEU A 973 12.96 -6.76 30.76
N GLU A 974 11.89 -7.48 31.12
CA GLU A 974 12.00 -8.89 31.50
C GLU A 974 12.54 -9.73 30.34
N TRP A 975 12.01 -9.55 29.13
CA TRP A 975 12.47 -10.30 27.97
C TRP A 975 13.91 -9.96 27.58
N PHE A 976 14.30 -8.67 27.57
CA PHE A 976 15.67 -8.27 27.25
C PHE A 976 16.71 -8.74 28.30
N LEU A 977 16.34 -8.81 29.58
CA LEU A 977 17.25 -9.22 30.66
C LEU A 977 17.27 -10.73 30.93
N ARG A 978 16.16 -11.43 30.69
CA ARG A 978 15.97 -12.85 31.11
C ARG A 978 15.39 -13.76 30.04
N GLN A 979 14.80 -13.23 28.97
CA GLN A 979 14.06 -13.98 27.95
C GLN A 979 12.90 -14.80 28.57
N THR A 980 12.22 -14.22 29.56
CA THR A 980 11.04 -14.76 30.25
C THR A 980 9.84 -13.79 30.16
N GLY A 981 8.72 -14.14 30.80
CA GLY A 981 7.51 -13.31 30.87
C GLY A 981 6.67 -13.35 29.59
N ASP A 982 5.65 -12.48 29.51
CA ASP A 982 4.70 -12.46 28.39
C ASP A 982 5.39 -12.25 27.03
N GLY A 983 6.50 -11.52 26.99
CA GLY A 983 7.29 -11.27 25.78
C GLY A 983 7.87 -12.54 25.15
N ALA A 984 7.97 -13.64 25.91
CA ALA A 984 8.62 -14.89 25.55
C ALA A 984 7.69 -15.95 24.90
N THR A 985 6.39 -15.66 24.73
CA THR A 985 5.40 -16.59 24.13
C THR A 985 4.67 -15.98 22.92
N ALA A 986 4.07 -16.84 22.09
CA ALA A 986 3.17 -16.46 20.99
C ALA A 986 1.72 -16.19 21.45
N HIS A 987 1.37 -16.55 22.70
CA HIS A 987 0.01 -16.49 23.25
C HIS A 987 -1.04 -17.40 22.57
N LEU A 988 -0.61 -18.45 21.86
CA LEU A 988 -1.45 -19.47 21.22
C LEU A 988 -1.24 -20.87 21.83
N GLU A 989 -1.20 -20.97 23.16
CA GLU A 989 -0.82 -22.19 23.89
C GLU A 989 -1.84 -23.33 23.81
N ALA A 990 -3.09 -23.09 23.42
CA ALA A 990 -4.12 -24.12 23.29
C ALA A 990 -5.01 -23.95 22.06
N GLY A 991 -5.69 -25.03 21.70
CA GLY A 991 -6.67 -25.08 20.62
C GLY A 991 -7.15 -26.50 20.38
N GLY A 992 -7.40 -26.87 19.13
CA GLY A 992 -7.82 -28.24 18.80
C GLY A 992 -8.11 -28.47 17.33
N PHE A 993 -8.45 -29.72 17.02
CA PHE A 993 -8.92 -30.15 15.71
C PHE A 993 -10.16 -31.04 15.86
N ILE A 994 -11.23 -30.72 15.15
CA ILE A 994 -12.48 -31.51 15.19
C ILE A 994 -13.01 -31.81 13.79
N ARG A 995 -13.93 -32.76 13.70
CA ARG A 995 -14.78 -32.99 12.52
C ARG A 995 -15.98 -32.05 12.57
N SER A 996 -16.34 -31.40 11.46
CA SER A 996 -17.50 -30.50 11.36
C SER A 996 -18.83 -31.23 11.56
N CYS A 997 -18.93 -32.44 11.02
CA CYS A 997 -20.15 -33.24 11.00
C CYS A 997 -19.81 -34.76 10.94
N PRO A 998 -20.81 -35.65 11.08
CA PRO A 998 -20.64 -37.08 10.81
C PRO A 998 -20.21 -37.35 9.36
N GLY A 999 -19.60 -38.51 9.11
CA GLY A 999 -19.11 -38.95 7.80
C GLY A 999 -17.70 -38.48 7.43
N ILE A 1000 -17.22 -37.38 8.03
CA ILE A 1000 -15.84 -36.90 7.84
C ILE A 1000 -14.83 -37.91 8.42
N GLU A 1001 -13.83 -38.31 7.63
CA GLU A 1001 -12.85 -39.36 7.99
C GLU A 1001 -11.87 -38.93 9.11
N HIS A 1002 -11.36 -37.70 9.04
CA HIS A 1002 -10.44 -37.11 10.02
C HIS A 1002 -10.70 -35.60 10.19
N PRO A 1003 -10.32 -34.96 11.32
CA PRO A 1003 -10.65 -33.56 11.60
C PRO A 1003 -10.45 -32.59 10.43
N ASN A 1004 -11.48 -31.79 10.12
CA ASN A 1004 -11.48 -30.77 9.07
C ASN A 1004 -11.59 -29.33 9.59
N ILE A 1005 -11.79 -29.11 10.89
CA ILE A 1005 -11.76 -27.76 11.50
C ILE A 1005 -10.57 -27.66 12.46
N GLN A 1006 -9.78 -26.58 12.37
CA GLN A 1006 -8.78 -26.20 13.38
C GLN A 1006 -9.29 -25.04 14.24
N PHE A 1007 -8.85 -25.01 15.50
CA PHE A 1007 -8.99 -23.88 16.41
C PHE A 1007 -7.62 -23.42 16.94
N HIS A 1008 -7.36 -22.11 16.99
CA HIS A 1008 -6.30 -21.51 17.83
C HIS A 1008 -6.93 -20.54 18.83
N PHE A 1009 -6.75 -20.79 20.13
CA PHE A 1009 -7.29 -19.93 21.18
C PHE A 1009 -6.29 -18.83 21.58
N LEU A 1010 -6.78 -17.60 21.75
CA LEU A 1010 -5.97 -16.42 22.09
C LEU A 1010 -6.65 -15.61 23.22
N PRO A 1011 -5.98 -15.33 24.36
CA PRO A 1011 -6.48 -14.46 25.43
C PRO A 1011 -6.32 -12.97 25.08
N SER A 1012 -6.74 -12.59 23.87
CA SER A 1012 -6.82 -11.25 23.31
C SER A 1012 -7.82 -11.26 22.14
N VAL A 1013 -8.21 -10.08 21.66
CA VAL A 1013 -8.80 -9.93 20.32
C VAL A 1013 -7.76 -9.42 19.32
N VAL A 1014 -7.93 -9.79 18.06
CA VAL A 1014 -7.21 -9.23 16.91
C VAL A 1014 -8.24 -8.52 16.04
N LYS A 1015 -8.07 -7.20 15.83
CA LYS A 1015 -8.82 -6.43 14.85
C LYS A 1015 -7.86 -6.03 13.72
N ASP A 1016 -8.29 -6.18 12.47
CA ASP A 1016 -7.57 -5.65 11.29
C ASP A 1016 -6.10 -6.14 11.22
N HIS A 1017 -5.89 -7.46 11.37
CA HIS A 1017 -4.59 -8.13 11.49
C HIS A 1017 -3.63 -7.53 12.55
N GLY A 1018 -4.19 -6.91 13.59
CA GLY A 1018 -3.43 -6.25 14.67
C GLY A 1018 -3.14 -4.77 14.42
N ARG A 1019 -3.57 -4.22 13.27
CA ARG A 1019 -3.46 -2.78 12.96
C ARG A 1019 -4.38 -1.92 13.84
N LYS A 1020 -5.44 -2.51 14.41
CA LYS A 1020 -6.37 -1.84 15.33
C LYS A 1020 -6.27 -2.44 16.74
N ILE A 1021 -6.12 -1.56 17.72
CA ILE A 1021 -6.04 -1.93 19.15
C ILE A 1021 -7.44 -2.32 19.64
N GLY A 1022 -7.55 -3.39 20.45
CA GLY A 1022 -8.84 -3.78 21.05
C GLY A 1022 -9.25 -2.82 22.17
N GLU A 1023 -10.55 -2.51 22.31
CA GLU A 1023 -11.01 -1.52 23.30
C GLU A 1023 -11.16 -2.02 24.75
N CYS A 1024 -11.30 -3.34 24.98
CA CYS A 1024 -11.55 -3.92 26.31
C CYS A 1024 -10.89 -5.29 26.51
N HIS A 1025 -10.98 -5.82 27.73
CA HIS A 1025 -10.61 -7.21 28.02
C HIS A 1025 -11.53 -8.18 27.26
N ALA A 1026 -10.94 -8.98 26.38
CA ALA A 1026 -11.61 -9.96 25.55
C ALA A 1026 -10.65 -11.10 25.18
N TYR A 1027 -11.20 -12.24 24.76
CA TYR A 1027 -10.51 -13.39 24.21
C TYR A 1027 -11.19 -13.83 22.90
N GLN A 1028 -10.51 -14.64 22.09
CA GLN A 1028 -11.06 -15.15 20.84
C GLN A 1028 -10.56 -16.54 20.50
N VAL A 1029 -11.23 -17.16 19.54
CA VAL A 1029 -10.71 -18.33 18.81
C VAL A 1029 -10.64 -17.99 17.33
N HIS A 1030 -9.51 -18.31 16.70
CA HIS A 1030 -9.40 -18.42 15.25
C HIS A 1030 -9.91 -19.79 14.85
N VAL A 1031 -10.83 -19.87 13.90
CA VAL A 1031 -11.44 -21.15 13.49
C VAL A 1031 -11.69 -21.19 11.98
N GLY A 1032 -11.45 -22.34 11.35
CA GLY A 1032 -11.76 -22.52 9.93
C GLY A 1032 -11.48 -23.91 9.37
N PRO A 1033 -11.93 -24.17 8.12
CA PRO A 1033 -11.75 -25.44 7.43
C PRO A 1033 -10.28 -25.66 7.00
N MET A 1034 -9.85 -26.89 7.18
CA MET A 1034 -8.50 -27.38 6.97
C MET A 1034 -8.30 -28.08 5.62
N ARG A 1035 -9.37 -28.28 4.85
CA ARG A 1035 -9.35 -28.87 3.51
C ARG A 1035 -10.36 -28.20 2.57
N PRO A 1036 -10.26 -26.86 2.38
CA PRO A 1036 -11.14 -26.14 1.46
C PRO A 1036 -11.10 -26.74 0.05
N THR A 1037 -12.27 -26.80 -0.58
CA THR A 1037 -12.49 -27.31 -1.93
C THR A 1037 -12.44 -26.21 -2.99
N SER A 1038 -12.60 -24.94 -2.58
CA SER A 1038 -12.26 -23.76 -3.39
C SER A 1038 -10.77 -23.78 -3.76
N LYS A 1039 -10.47 -23.49 -5.04
CA LYS A 1039 -9.11 -23.44 -5.57
C LYS A 1039 -8.87 -22.19 -6.42
N GLY A 1040 -7.77 -21.53 -6.16
CA GLY A 1040 -7.35 -20.29 -6.80
C GLY A 1040 -6.25 -20.46 -7.85
N TYR A 1041 -5.67 -19.33 -8.26
CA TYR A 1041 -4.51 -19.25 -9.13
C TYR A 1041 -3.64 -18.00 -8.89
N LEU A 1042 -2.43 -18.04 -9.44
CA LEU A 1042 -1.45 -16.96 -9.53
C LEU A 1042 -1.06 -16.72 -10.98
N LYS A 1043 -1.14 -15.47 -11.43
CA LYS A 1043 -0.78 -15.07 -12.81
C LYS A 1043 0.07 -13.81 -12.80
N LEU A 1044 0.90 -13.60 -13.81
CA LEU A 1044 1.68 -12.37 -13.92
C LEU A 1044 0.76 -11.17 -14.25
N LYS A 1045 1.04 -10.01 -13.66
CA LYS A 1045 0.43 -8.73 -14.07
C LYS A 1045 1.22 -8.05 -15.20
N SER A 1046 2.54 -8.22 -15.20
CA SER A 1046 3.46 -7.63 -16.17
C SER A 1046 4.74 -8.48 -16.30
N ARG A 1047 5.70 -7.98 -17.08
CA ARG A 1047 7.06 -8.54 -17.21
C ARG A 1047 8.02 -8.11 -16.10
N ASN A 1048 7.61 -7.20 -15.20
CA ASN A 1048 8.47 -6.64 -14.16
C ASN A 1048 8.58 -7.61 -12.96
N PRO A 1049 9.79 -8.08 -12.57
CA PRO A 1049 9.98 -8.94 -11.40
C PRO A 1049 9.70 -8.25 -10.04
N ARG A 1050 9.41 -6.93 -10.02
CA ARG A 1050 8.93 -6.24 -8.80
C ARG A 1050 7.41 -6.16 -8.68
N ASP A 1051 6.67 -6.33 -9.77
CA ASP A 1051 5.21 -6.21 -9.70
C ASP A 1051 4.65 -7.44 -9.00
N HIS A 1052 3.73 -7.24 -8.05
CA HIS A 1052 3.08 -8.36 -7.38
C HIS A 1052 2.18 -9.13 -8.37
N PRO A 1053 2.15 -10.46 -8.32
CA PRO A 1053 1.33 -11.27 -9.21
C PRO A 1053 -0.16 -11.03 -8.94
N LYS A 1054 -0.99 -11.33 -9.93
CA LYS A 1054 -2.43 -11.44 -9.80
C LYS A 1054 -2.73 -12.67 -8.95
N ILE A 1055 -3.16 -12.47 -7.71
CA ILE A 1055 -3.50 -13.52 -6.75
C ILE A 1055 -5.03 -13.61 -6.66
N VAL A 1056 -5.59 -14.75 -7.01
CA VAL A 1056 -7.02 -15.05 -6.84
C VAL A 1056 -7.13 -16.33 -6.04
N ALA A 1057 -7.69 -16.29 -4.83
CA ALA A 1057 -7.82 -17.45 -3.96
C ALA A 1057 -9.13 -18.24 -4.21
N ASN A 1058 -10.14 -17.57 -4.76
CA ASN A 1058 -11.51 -18.09 -4.94
C ASN A 1058 -12.16 -18.51 -3.62
N TYR A 1059 -11.92 -17.80 -2.51
CA TYR A 1059 -12.49 -18.15 -1.20
C TYR A 1059 -14.03 -18.18 -1.23
N LEU A 1060 -14.63 -19.17 -0.54
CA LEU A 1060 -16.09 -19.34 -0.41
C LEU A 1060 -16.85 -19.39 -1.75
N THR A 1061 -16.26 -20.06 -2.75
CA THR A 1061 -16.86 -20.30 -4.08
C THR A 1061 -17.53 -21.68 -4.21
N THR A 1062 -17.43 -22.56 -3.20
CA THR A 1062 -18.12 -23.86 -3.16
C THR A 1062 -19.05 -23.97 -1.96
N GLU A 1063 -20.09 -24.79 -2.08
CA GLU A 1063 -21.08 -25.00 -1.01
C GLU A 1063 -20.46 -25.69 0.22
N ASN A 1064 -19.49 -26.60 0.02
CA ASN A 1064 -18.82 -27.31 1.12
C ASN A 1064 -18.07 -26.33 2.03
N ASP A 1065 -17.34 -25.39 1.44
CA ASP A 1065 -16.50 -24.45 2.20
C ASP A 1065 -17.37 -23.42 2.95
N ILE A 1066 -18.51 -23.04 2.35
CA ILE A 1066 -19.55 -22.24 3.01
C ILE A 1066 -20.14 -23.00 4.21
N HIS A 1067 -20.44 -24.29 4.07
CA HIS A 1067 -20.95 -25.14 5.16
C HIS A 1067 -19.93 -25.33 6.28
N GLU A 1068 -18.69 -25.70 5.99
CA GLU A 1068 -17.67 -25.90 7.02
C GLU A 1068 -17.32 -24.60 7.77
N MET A 1069 -17.30 -23.45 7.08
CA MET A 1069 -17.16 -22.13 7.73
C MET A 1069 -18.39 -21.73 8.55
N ARG A 1070 -19.58 -22.19 8.20
CA ARG A 1070 -20.81 -21.97 8.98
C ARG A 1070 -20.82 -22.81 10.26
N ASP A 1071 -20.42 -24.07 10.16
CA ASP A 1071 -20.31 -24.98 11.31
C ASP A 1071 -19.16 -24.58 12.25
N SER A 1072 -18.05 -24.06 11.70
CA SER A 1072 -16.96 -23.45 12.47
C SER A 1072 -17.45 -22.39 13.48
N ILE A 1073 -18.39 -21.53 13.08
CA ILE A 1073 -19.01 -20.54 13.97
C ILE A 1073 -19.94 -21.20 15.00
N LYS A 1074 -20.80 -22.14 14.56
CA LYS A 1074 -21.78 -22.82 15.42
C LYS A 1074 -21.09 -23.62 16.54
N LEU A 1075 -20.04 -24.37 16.20
CA LEU A 1075 -19.28 -25.21 17.13
C LEU A 1075 -18.38 -24.37 18.07
N SER A 1076 -17.83 -23.25 17.60
CA SER A 1076 -17.11 -22.29 18.47
C SER A 1076 -18.03 -21.72 19.56
N ARG A 1077 -19.25 -21.32 19.18
CA ARG A 1077 -20.28 -20.84 20.13
C ARG A 1077 -20.69 -21.91 21.13
N GLU A 1078 -20.82 -23.16 20.68
CA GLU A 1078 -21.11 -24.30 21.57
C GLU A 1078 -20.00 -24.53 22.61
N ILE A 1079 -18.74 -24.40 22.23
CA ILE A 1079 -17.59 -24.48 23.15
C ILE A 1079 -17.58 -23.29 24.12
N PHE A 1080 -17.70 -22.05 23.64
CA PHE A 1080 -17.71 -20.87 24.52
C PHE A 1080 -18.92 -20.85 25.48
N ALA A 1081 -20.04 -21.50 25.14
CA ALA A 1081 -21.20 -21.62 26.01
C ALA A 1081 -21.03 -22.58 27.21
N GLN A 1082 -19.96 -23.39 27.26
CA GLN A 1082 -19.77 -24.38 28.33
C GLN A 1082 -19.41 -23.76 29.69
N LYS A 1083 -19.61 -24.56 30.76
CA LYS A 1083 -19.48 -24.13 32.16
C LYS A 1083 -18.07 -23.67 32.53
N ALA A 1084 -17.03 -24.23 31.89
CA ALA A 1084 -15.64 -23.80 32.09
C ALA A 1084 -15.42 -22.30 31.79
N PHE A 1085 -16.25 -21.70 30.93
CA PHE A 1085 -16.21 -20.28 30.62
C PHE A 1085 -17.12 -19.39 31.48
N ASP A 1086 -18.01 -19.95 32.32
CA ASP A 1086 -18.95 -19.18 33.16
C ASP A 1086 -18.27 -18.09 34.01
N PRO A 1087 -17.07 -18.29 34.61
CA PRO A 1087 -16.39 -17.24 35.39
C PRO A 1087 -15.85 -16.07 34.54
N PHE A 1088 -15.72 -16.25 33.23
CA PHE A 1088 -14.97 -15.36 32.33
C PHE A 1088 -15.81 -14.75 31.20
N ARG A 1089 -16.92 -15.40 30.82
CA ARG A 1089 -17.73 -15.06 29.64
C ARG A 1089 -18.59 -13.81 29.84
N GLY A 1090 -18.21 -12.72 29.19
CA GLY A 1090 -19.06 -11.57 28.94
C GLY A 1090 -19.91 -11.75 27.67
N GLU A 1091 -20.31 -10.63 27.05
CA GLU A 1091 -21.02 -10.62 25.77
C GLU A 1091 -20.18 -11.11 24.59
N GLU A 1092 -20.82 -11.63 23.54
CA GLU A 1092 -20.17 -11.94 22.27
C GLU A 1092 -19.95 -10.64 21.47
N LEU A 1093 -18.71 -10.38 21.07
CA LEU A 1093 -18.29 -9.18 20.36
C LEU A 1093 -18.31 -9.36 18.83
N ALA A 1094 -17.97 -10.57 18.36
CA ALA A 1094 -18.02 -10.97 16.96
C ALA A 1094 -18.28 -12.49 16.88
N PRO A 1095 -19.24 -13.00 16.09
CA PRO A 1095 -20.13 -12.26 15.18
C PRO A 1095 -21.11 -11.29 15.84
N GLY A 1096 -21.36 -11.47 17.14
CA GLY A 1096 -22.32 -10.70 17.91
C GLY A 1096 -23.67 -11.41 18.00
N PRO A 1097 -24.41 -11.24 19.11
CA PRO A 1097 -25.56 -12.07 19.47
C PRO A 1097 -26.77 -11.97 18.51
N ASN A 1098 -26.73 -11.03 17.56
CA ASN A 1098 -27.78 -10.85 16.55
C ASN A 1098 -27.58 -11.72 15.30
N VAL A 1099 -26.35 -12.15 15.00
CA VAL A 1099 -26.04 -13.03 13.86
C VAL A 1099 -26.42 -14.46 14.21
N LYS A 1100 -27.58 -14.95 13.76
CA LYS A 1100 -28.16 -16.23 14.22
C LYS A 1100 -28.47 -17.21 13.09
N THR A 1101 -28.99 -16.72 11.98
CA THR A 1101 -29.40 -17.53 10.83
C THR A 1101 -28.21 -17.93 9.97
N ASP A 1102 -28.36 -19.02 9.22
CA ASP A 1102 -27.33 -19.53 8.30
C ASP A 1102 -26.86 -18.49 7.27
N ALA A 1103 -27.76 -17.59 6.82
CA ALA A 1103 -27.45 -16.50 5.89
C ALA A 1103 -26.73 -15.31 6.56
N GLU A 1104 -27.06 -14.97 7.80
CA GLU A 1104 -26.32 -13.93 8.55
C GLU A 1104 -24.90 -14.41 8.90
N ILE A 1105 -24.75 -15.69 9.28
CA ILE A 1105 -23.45 -16.32 9.55
C ILE A 1105 -22.60 -16.36 8.27
N GLU A 1106 -23.20 -16.70 7.13
CA GLU A 1106 -22.51 -16.65 5.84
C GLU A 1106 -22.07 -15.23 5.48
N ASN A 1107 -22.96 -14.24 5.55
CA ASN A 1107 -22.60 -12.85 5.25
C ASN A 1107 -21.50 -12.32 6.20
N PHE A 1108 -21.52 -12.72 7.47
CA PHE A 1108 -20.43 -12.44 8.40
C PHE A 1108 -19.12 -13.08 7.94
N ASN A 1109 -19.12 -14.37 7.57
CA ASN A 1109 -17.93 -15.05 7.05
C ASN A 1109 -17.37 -14.35 5.80
N ARG A 1110 -18.20 -14.02 4.80
CA ARG A 1110 -17.75 -13.30 3.59
C ARG A 1110 -17.16 -11.91 3.94
N THR A 1111 -17.70 -11.24 4.95
CA THR A 1111 -17.29 -9.89 5.37
C THR A 1111 -16.05 -9.87 6.28
N MET A 1112 -15.85 -10.90 7.13
CA MET A 1112 -14.93 -10.86 8.28
C MET A 1112 -13.93 -12.02 8.38
N ALA A 1113 -14.08 -13.11 7.61
CA ALA A 1113 -13.07 -14.17 7.58
C ALA A 1113 -11.84 -13.74 6.75
N ASP A 1114 -10.67 -14.24 7.12
CA ASP A 1114 -9.37 -13.85 6.58
C ASP A 1114 -8.45 -15.06 6.35
N SER A 1115 -7.42 -14.85 5.53
CA SER A 1115 -6.36 -15.85 5.32
C SER A 1115 -5.65 -16.16 6.65
N ALA A 1116 -5.47 -17.45 6.95
CA ALA A 1116 -4.58 -17.93 8.01
C ALA A 1116 -3.08 -17.89 7.59
N TYR A 1117 -2.82 -17.36 6.39
CA TYR A 1117 -1.52 -17.19 5.77
C TYR A 1117 -0.78 -18.51 5.49
N HIS A 1118 -1.50 -19.48 4.91
CA HIS A 1118 -1.06 -20.79 4.47
C HIS A 1118 -1.16 -21.04 2.94
N PRO A 1119 -0.85 -20.06 2.04
CA PRO A 1119 -0.91 -20.31 0.60
C PRO A 1119 0.10 -21.37 0.15
N SER A 1120 -0.36 -22.27 -0.71
CA SER A 1120 0.30 -23.53 -1.06
C SER A 1120 -0.16 -24.08 -2.42
N CYS A 1121 0.44 -25.19 -2.85
CA CYS A 1121 -0.01 -26.05 -3.96
C CYS A 1121 0.11 -25.50 -5.40
N THR A 1122 0.77 -24.35 -5.58
CA THR A 1122 0.88 -23.57 -6.84
C THR A 1122 1.93 -24.06 -7.83
N CYS A 1123 2.70 -25.08 -7.49
CA CYS A 1123 3.63 -25.80 -8.35
C CYS A 1123 3.54 -27.29 -8.04
N LYS A 1124 2.31 -27.82 -8.03
CA LYS A 1124 2.00 -29.12 -7.41
C LYS A 1124 2.92 -30.26 -7.87
N MET A 1125 3.27 -31.10 -6.91
CA MET A 1125 3.92 -32.39 -7.15
C MET A 1125 2.89 -33.41 -7.66
N GLY A 1126 3.31 -34.31 -8.54
CA GLY A 1126 2.46 -35.38 -9.05
C GLY A 1126 3.21 -36.35 -9.98
N SER A 1127 2.45 -37.21 -10.65
CA SER A 1127 3.00 -38.09 -11.69
C SER A 1127 3.46 -37.27 -12.91
N ILE A 1128 4.51 -37.72 -13.60
CA ILE A 1128 4.97 -37.11 -14.86
C ILE A 1128 3.90 -37.11 -15.98
N ASN A 1129 2.88 -37.96 -15.85
CA ASN A 1129 1.74 -38.05 -16.78
C ASN A 1129 0.55 -37.16 -16.38
N ASP A 1130 0.61 -36.45 -15.24
CA ASP A 1130 -0.43 -35.50 -14.82
C ASP A 1130 -0.22 -34.16 -15.56
N PRO A 1131 -1.15 -33.73 -16.43
CA PRO A 1131 -0.97 -32.53 -17.25
C PRO A 1131 -0.95 -31.21 -16.47
N MET A 1132 -1.26 -31.25 -15.16
CA MET A 1132 -1.23 -30.12 -14.25
C MET A 1132 -0.12 -30.25 -13.19
N ALA A 1133 0.67 -31.32 -13.17
CA ALA A 1133 1.84 -31.40 -12.30
C ALA A 1133 2.96 -30.46 -12.80
N VAL A 1134 3.69 -29.87 -11.86
CA VAL A 1134 4.83 -28.98 -12.14
C VAL A 1134 6.14 -29.63 -11.72
N VAL A 1135 6.13 -30.41 -10.65
CA VAL A 1135 7.26 -31.25 -10.24
C VAL A 1135 6.90 -32.73 -10.11
N ASP A 1136 7.90 -33.58 -10.33
CA ASP A 1136 7.81 -35.01 -10.04
C ASP A 1136 8.01 -35.32 -8.54
N PRO A 1137 7.85 -36.59 -8.09
CA PRO A 1137 8.06 -36.95 -6.68
C PRO A 1137 9.52 -36.81 -6.20
N GLN A 1138 10.46 -36.52 -7.10
CA GLN A 1138 11.86 -36.18 -6.80
C GLN A 1138 12.09 -34.66 -6.80
N THR A 1139 11.01 -33.88 -6.80
CA THR A 1139 10.94 -32.40 -6.77
C THR A 1139 11.61 -31.70 -7.96
N ARG A 1140 11.83 -32.41 -9.08
CA ARG A 1140 12.39 -31.86 -10.33
C ARG A 1140 11.28 -31.25 -11.16
N VAL A 1141 11.54 -30.12 -11.82
CA VAL A 1141 10.56 -29.51 -12.74
C VAL A 1141 10.35 -30.41 -13.95
N ILE A 1142 9.10 -30.82 -14.18
CA ILE A 1142 8.75 -31.74 -15.27
C ILE A 1142 9.09 -31.09 -16.61
N GLY A 1143 9.91 -31.76 -17.42
CA GLY A 1143 10.33 -31.30 -18.74
C GLY A 1143 11.54 -30.35 -18.78
N LEU A 1144 12.23 -30.09 -17.65
CA LEU A 1144 13.41 -29.22 -17.62
C LEU A 1144 14.52 -29.73 -16.69
N GLU A 1145 15.73 -29.90 -17.23
CA GLU A 1145 16.91 -30.28 -16.45
C GLU A 1145 17.46 -29.12 -15.60
N GLY A 1146 18.20 -29.45 -14.54
CA GLY A 1146 18.93 -28.47 -13.74
C GLY A 1146 18.06 -27.59 -12.85
N LEU A 1147 16.77 -27.90 -12.70
CA LEU A 1147 15.81 -27.10 -11.94
C LEU A 1147 14.96 -27.97 -11.00
N ARG A 1148 14.89 -27.56 -9.72
CA ARG A 1148 13.97 -28.11 -8.72
C ARG A 1148 13.15 -27.03 -8.04
N VAL A 1149 12.02 -27.42 -7.48
CA VAL A 1149 11.22 -26.60 -6.57
C VAL A 1149 11.09 -27.31 -5.24
N VAL A 1150 11.33 -26.60 -4.14
CA VAL A 1150 11.21 -27.12 -2.78
C VAL A 1150 10.71 -25.98 -1.86
N ASP A 1151 9.39 -25.83 -1.76
CA ASP A 1151 8.69 -24.99 -0.79
C ASP A 1151 7.18 -25.37 -0.72
N ALA A 1152 6.32 -24.56 -0.11
CA ALA A 1152 4.88 -24.81 0.00
C ALA A 1152 4.13 -24.96 -1.34
N SER A 1153 4.70 -24.51 -2.45
CA SER A 1153 4.14 -24.64 -3.80
C SER A 1153 4.01 -26.10 -4.26
N ILE A 1154 4.89 -27.01 -3.83
CA ILE A 1154 4.91 -28.40 -4.34
C ILE A 1154 3.88 -29.33 -3.70
N MET A 1155 3.16 -28.89 -2.67
CA MET A 1155 2.10 -29.68 -2.06
C MET A 1155 1.05 -30.06 -3.13
N PRO A 1156 0.69 -31.34 -3.31
CA PRO A 1156 -0.41 -31.71 -4.23
C PRO A 1156 -1.74 -31.07 -3.83
N SER A 1157 -2.00 -31.06 -2.52
CA SER A 1157 -3.22 -30.59 -1.87
C SER A 1157 -2.95 -30.15 -0.42
N MET A 1158 -3.87 -29.38 0.16
CA MET A 1158 -3.75 -28.82 1.51
C MET A 1158 -3.72 -29.87 2.65
N ILE A 1159 -2.81 -29.71 3.62
CA ILE A 1159 -2.71 -30.55 4.83
C ILE A 1159 -3.39 -29.88 6.02
N SER A 1160 -3.90 -30.68 6.96
CA SER A 1160 -4.77 -30.21 8.03
C SER A 1160 -4.02 -29.54 9.19
N GLY A 1161 -3.42 -28.37 8.93
CA GLY A 1161 -2.76 -27.53 9.92
C GLY A 1161 -1.68 -26.59 9.38
N ASN A 1162 -0.95 -25.93 10.29
CA ASN A 1162 0.00 -24.87 9.96
C ASN A 1162 1.23 -25.35 9.15
N LEU A 1163 1.46 -24.77 7.96
CA LEU A 1163 2.38 -25.32 6.95
C LEU A 1163 3.90 -25.24 7.25
N ASN A 1164 4.35 -24.55 8.30
CA ASN A 1164 5.80 -24.35 8.52
C ASN A 1164 6.54 -25.66 8.87
N GLY A 1165 5.93 -26.54 9.67
CA GLY A 1165 6.47 -27.88 9.94
C GLY A 1165 6.58 -28.72 8.67
N PRO A 1166 5.48 -28.90 7.91
CA PRO A 1166 5.47 -29.60 6.61
C PRO A 1166 6.53 -29.11 5.62
N VAL A 1167 6.71 -27.79 5.47
CA VAL A 1167 7.73 -27.24 4.55
C VAL A 1167 9.16 -27.57 4.98
N ILE A 1168 9.44 -27.60 6.29
CA ILE A 1168 10.76 -28.02 6.82
C ILE A 1168 10.97 -29.53 6.59
N MET A 1169 9.94 -30.35 6.80
CA MET A 1169 9.98 -31.79 6.51
C MET A 1169 10.25 -32.06 5.02
N MET A 1170 9.53 -31.38 4.12
CA MET A 1170 9.75 -31.51 2.67
C MET A 1170 11.18 -31.13 2.27
N ALA A 1171 11.75 -30.09 2.87
CA ALA A 1171 13.12 -29.67 2.59
C ALA A 1171 14.19 -30.62 3.16
N GLU A 1172 13.96 -31.21 4.33
CA GLU A 1172 14.84 -32.25 4.92
C GLU A 1172 14.91 -33.53 4.08
N LYS A 1173 13.79 -33.85 3.40
CA LYS A 1173 13.64 -35.00 2.50
C LYS A 1173 14.14 -34.72 1.09
N ALA A 1174 13.81 -33.56 0.54
CA ALA A 1174 14.35 -33.10 -0.73
C ALA A 1174 15.89 -32.98 -0.67
N ALA A 1175 16.47 -32.59 0.47
CA ALA A 1175 17.92 -32.58 0.64
C ALA A 1175 18.56 -33.97 0.46
N ASP A 1176 17.95 -35.02 0.99
CA ASP A 1176 18.43 -36.40 0.80
C ASP A 1176 18.29 -36.83 -0.68
N ILE A 1177 17.16 -36.50 -1.31
CA ILE A 1177 16.90 -36.76 -2.75
C ILE A 1177 17.92 -36.04 -3.65
N ILE A 1178 18.29 -34.80 -3.33
CA ILE A 1178 19.26 -33.99 -4.09
C ILE A 1178 20.70 -34.47 -3.90
N LEU A 1179 21.02 -35.05 -2.74
CA LEU A 1179 22.33 -35.63 -2.44
C LEU A 1179 22.49 -37.09 -2.91
N GLY A 1180 21.39 -37.76 -3.31
CA GLY A 1180 21.40 -39.18 -3.65
C GLY A 1180 21.48 -40.11 -2.43
N ASN A 1181 21.11 -39.61 -1.24
CA ASN A 1181 21.04 -40.39 -0.02
C ASN A 1181 19.90 -41.42 -0.11
N GLN A 1182 20.05 -42.56 0.56
CA GLN A 1182 18.93 -43.49 0.77
C GLN A 1182 17.83 -42.80 1.62
N PRO A 1183 16.54 -42.91 1.24
CA PRO A 1183 15.45 -42.40 2.06
C PRO A 1183 15.43 -43.02 3.47
N LEU A 1184 15.02 -42.24 4.47
CA LEU A 1184 14.83 -42.79 5.82
C LEU A 1184 13.75 -43.90 5.82
N PRO A 1185 13.92 -44.98 6.62
CA PRO A 1185 12.95 -46.07 6.68
C PRO A 1185 11.53 -45.60 7.03
N LYS A 1186 10.53 -46.14 6.33
CA LYS A 1186 9.10 -45.86 6.59
C LYS A 1186 8.76 -46.14 8.07
N SER A 1187 8.04 -45.20 8.69
CA SER A 1187 7.56 -45.38 10.07
C SER A 1187 6.40 -46.37 10.15
N SER A 1188 6.38 -47.18 11.20
CA SER A 1188 5.27 -48.07 11.57
C SER A 1188 4.37 -47.50 12.69
N ALA A 1189 4.58 -46.23 13.07
CA ALA A 1189 3.81 -45.60 14.15
C ALA A 1189 2.30 -45.55 13.81
N PRO A 1190 1.41 -45.96 14.73
CA PRO A 1190 -0.03 -46.01 14.45
C PRO A 1190 -0.63 -44.60 14.33
N VAL A 1191 -1.80 -44.52 13.70
CA VAL A 1191 -2.60 -43.29 13.58
C VAL A 1191 -3.97 -43.54 14.19
N TYR A 1192 -4.44 -42.62 15.02
CA TYR A 1192 -5.77 -42.70 15.63
C TYR A 1192 -6.88 -42.78 14.57
N ARG A 1193 -7.93 -43.56 14.88
CA ARG A 1193 -9.15 -43.65 14.08
C ARG A 1193 -10.35 -43.48 15.01
N PRO A 1194 -11.34 -42.63 14.68
CA PRO A 1194 -12.57 -42.56 15.45
C PRO A 1194 -13.31 -43.90 15.40
N LYS A 1195 -13.94 -44.29 16.52
CA LYS A 1195 -14.64 -45.58 16.67
C LYS A 1195 -15.79 -45.78 15.67
N THR A 1196 -16.34 -44.70 15.13
CA THR A 1196 -17.34 -44.70 14.05
C THR A 1196 -17.33 -43.34 13.35
N LEU A 1197 -17.63 -43.34 12.05
CA LEU A 1197 -17.87 -42.10 11.28
C LEU A 1197 -19.32 -41.64 11.38
N ASN A 1198 -20.25 -42.49 11.84
CA ASN A 1198 -21.68 -42.18 11.93
C ASN A 1198 -22.03 -41.14 13.02
N LYS A 1199 -21.02 -40.66 13.78
CA LYS A 1199 -21.11 -39.57 14.75
C LYS A 1199 -19.91 -38.64 14.63
N GLN A 1200 -20.15 -37.36 14.91
CA GLN A 1200 -19.11 -36.33 15.05
C GLN A 1200 -18.27 -36.55 16.32
N ARG A 1201 -18.95 -36.94 17.41
CA ARG A 1201 -18.40 -37.19 18.75
C ARG A 1201 -19.27 -38.23 19.47
#